data_AF-A0ABD6X8I1-F1
#
_entry.id   AF-A0ABD6X8I1-F1
#
_cell.length_a   1.000
_cell.length_b   1.000
_cell.length_c   1.000
_cell.angle_alpha   90.00
_cell.angle_beta   90.00
_cell.angle_gamma   90.00
#
_symmetry.space_group_name_H-M   'P 1'
#
loop_
_entity.id
_entity.type
_entity.pdbx_description
1 polymer ?
#
loop_
_entity_poly.entity_id
_entity_poly.type
_entity_poly.pdbx_seq_one_letter_code
_entity_poly.pdbx_strand_id
1 'polypeptide(L)'
;MQFKLSPLSKTLVSILTTVTMMGCNDSDSTVDSKDGYFDTTNPPNIIIKLPPTDGLTAKLNSAGEVSEPVKAKDGEAVVYYVTKPYQIRSNQFANYSLHIWNNDQCDRAADDMVNGAWDNTQNTPTGIDNLGPYWKINLKGGKSHCINFIVRDDKLSNVLGGDAQLDFNQISDRTASYLSGDTKAKDSREEAFVAISGVANAEAHLIGAKTLVWNGAANADQVRLYVSLKGDIEPNKNYQYTNDYILLEPTQLTAQQESRFPYLAGQQAYAIPADVDMRSIVKAETVALAVDKQGTVLAGTKVQTAGILDQLFAPKAQSEPLGSMLVDNGVQFKVWAPTAQNVVLILFGDNKKELGRLQMDYNAQSGVWTSLTDKAKDGTYYRYLIDVFHPVSGQVEQYQVTDPYSLSLAMNSKYSQVVNLDDPNLKPDGWDELARPRDQSNPATFVIYEAHVRDFSAHDESTKPEYRGKFKAFTQSDSVPVNHLKKLSKNGVTHLHLLPIFDIATIDEDTQQVANIEQPFSTLCAINPEVSQSTFSADCQSNLTIAEVLEREQSSDSAENPKVQELNRLISATDSFNWGYDPFHYTVPEGSYAINAEGKSRILEMREMVQAVKQDINMNVVMDVVYNHTNSAGPLSDTSVLDKIVPWYYNRLNPLTGAVENSTCCSNTAPEHAMMAKLIKDSLVVWSRDYKIDAFRFDLMGHHPLSQIQDALQAVQHVDPQTYFYGEGWNFGEVENDKLFVQATQPNLAGTGIGSFSDRLRDAVRGGGPFDGGNALRENQGFGNGAYVQPNEISTTSKESALHATDLVRLGMAGNLKAFKFENAQGAIIRGDQLDYNGQPAGYAKDPTEIQNYVSKHDNQTLWDNQQYKIPYDVSGEQRVRMQAVSLATAMLGQGVPFTHMGSELLRSKSMQRDSYDSGDWFNKVDFTLQDNNWNKGLPRKDKDGDNYSIIEQVIYGSGAHAQPSSKEMQQMVDYYLDLVHLRQSYPLITLGTGTEVIKRVAFHNTGVDQQPGLIIMSINNGQGLQDIDSTLDAMVIAINATPEIKTFDIGFSGFELSNQYRSDLAKGAKVDGNLLTIPAWTPAVFVMPRTNERSQGLPVSH
;
A
#
# COMPACT_ATOMS: atom_id res chain seq x y z
N MET A 1 -46.05 -35.30 -3.27
CA MET A 1 -46.84 -36.50 -2.95
C MET A 1 -45.87 -37.69 -2.89
N GLN A 2 -45.74 -38.34 -1.73
CA GLN A 2 -44.93 -39.55 -1.48
C GLN A 2 -45.31 -40.66 -2.50
N PHE A 3 -44.44 -41.58 -2.91
CA PHE A 3 -43.95 -42.77 -2.18
C PHE A 3 -42.84 -43.41 -3.05
N LYS A 4 -41.62 -43.62 -2.54
CA LYS A 4 -41.11 -44.80 -1.79
C LYS A 4 -40.77 -46.05 -2.64
N LEU A 5 -39.47 -46.35 -2.58
CA LEU A 5 -38.83 -47.62 -2.23
C LEU A 5 -38.67 -48.76 -3.26
N SER A 6 -37.37 -49.08 -3.41
CA SER A 6 -36.68 -50.33 -3.77
C SER A 6 -37.34 -51.63 -3.26
N PRO A 7 -36.91 -52.83 -3.70
CA PRO A 7 -35.66 -53.41 -3.15
C PRO A 7 -34.83 -54.33 -4.07
N LEU A 8 -33.53 -54.43 -3.73
CA LEU A 8 -32.68 -55.62 -3.58
C LEU A 8 -32.91 -56.82 -4.53
N SER A 9 -31.91 -57.54 -5.05
CA SER A 9 -30.73 -58.06 -4.35
C SER A 9 -29.90 -58.94 -5.30
N LYS A 10 -28.56 -58.90 -5.16
CA LYS A 10 -27.58 -60.03 -5.21
C LYS A 10 -27.49 -60.83 -6.55
N THR A 11 -26.35 -61.33 -7.05
CA THR A 11 -25.16 -61.86 -6.37
C THR A 11 -24.04 -62.11 -7.41
N LEU A 12 -22.82 -61.73 -7.02
CA LEU A 12 -21.48 -62.33 -7.22
C LEU A 12 -21.07 -63.17 -8.46
N VAL A 13 -19.94 -62.71 -9.05
CA VAL A 13 -18.61 -63.37 -9.19
C VAL A 13 -18.37 -64.47 -10.23
N SER A 14 -17.38 -64.20 -11.10
CA SER A 14 -16.26 -65.09 -11.51
C SER A 14 -15.47 -64.36 -12.64
N ILE A 15 -14.22 -63.90 -12.46
CA ILE A 15 -12.93 -64.62 -12.69
C ILE A 15 -12.80 -65.02 -14.18
N LEU A 16 -11.72 -64.78 -14.95
CA LEU A 16 -10.42 -64.11 -14.84
C LEU A 16 -9.75 -64.34 -16.24
N THR A 17 -8.83 -63.46 -16.67
CA THR A 17 -7.62 -63.75 -17.52
C THR A 17 -7.77 -64.37 -18.95
N THR A 18 -6.99 -64.10 -20.01
CA THR A 18 -6.04 -63.08 -20.50
C THR A 18 -5.66 -63.51 -21.94
N VAL A 19 -5.01 -62.61 -22.71
CA VAL A 19 -3.96 -62.89 -23.74
C VAL A 19 -4.37 -62.89 -25.24
N THR A 20 -4.14 -61.73 -25.89
CA THR A 20 -3.43 -61.43 -27.18
C THR A 20 -3.80 -62.15 -28.50
N MET A 21 -3.69 -61.64 -29.74
CA MET A 21 -2.99 -60.50 -30.40
C MET A 21 -3.59 -60.31 -31.83
N MET A 22 -3.37 -59.11 -32.41
CA MET A 22 -3.19 -58.75 -33.84
C MET A 22 -4.37 -58.65 -34.83
N GLY A 23 -4.50 -57.46 -35.45
CA GLY A 23 -4.99 -57.30 -36.84
C GLY A 23 -5.76 -56.00 -37.18
N CYS A 24 -5.03 -54.95 -37.57
CA CYS A 24 -5.32 -53.77 -38.42
C CYS A 24 -6.75 -53.28 -38.78
N ASN A 25 -6.92 -51.94 -38.69
CA ASN A 25 -7.73 -50.95 -39.45
C ASN A 25 -9.24 -51.24 -39.66
N ASP A 26 -10.21 -50.34 -39.51
CA ASP A 26 -10.29 -48.90 -39.75
C ASP A 26 -11.47 -48.29 -38.96
N SER A 27 -11.42 -46.96 -38.77
CA SER A 27 -12.53 -45.98 -38.70
C SER A 27 -13.68 -46.11 -37.68
N ASP A 28 -13.92 -44.99 -36.99
CA ASP A 28 -15.22 -44.46 -36.51
C ASP A 28 -16.12 -45.40 -35.73
N SER A 29 -16.58 -45.16 -34.52
CA SER A 29 -17.02 -43.97 -33.78
C SER A 29 -17.75 -44.62 -32.58
N THR A 30 -17.87 -44.12 -31.35
CA THR A 30 -18.43 -42.88 -30.83
C THR A 30 -18.41 -43.15 -29.32
N VAL A 31 -17.68 -42.36 -28.53
CA VAL A 31 -18.03 -42.23 -27.12
C VAL A 31 -19.13 -41.19 -27.08
N ASP A 32 -20.31 -41.63 -26.67
CA ASP A 32 -21.54 -40.86 -26.61
C ASP A 32 -21.34 -39.65 -25.65
N SER A 33 -21.01 -38.48 -26.21
CA SER A 33 -20.78 -37.24 -25.48
C SER A 33 -22.12 -36.59 -25.12
N LYS A 34 -22.64 -36.94 -23.94
CA LYS A 34 -23.64 -36.09 -23.30
C LYS A 34 -22.89 -34.93 -22.63
N ASP A 35 -23.04 -33.73 -23.19
CA ASP A 35 -22.73 -32.40 -22.61
C ASP A 35 -21.56 -31.55 -23.16
N GLY A 36 -20.97 -31.85 -24.33
CA GLY A 36 -20.09 -30.88 -25.03
C GLY A 36 -18.81 -30.42 -24.28
N TYR A 37 -18.50 -31.01 -23.14
CA TYR A 37 -17.29 -30.79 -22.33
C TYR A 37 -16.05 -31.41 -23.00
N PHE A 38 -14.91 -30.71 -22.95
CA PHE A 38 -13.63 -31.20 -23.50
C PHE A 38 -12.52 -31.21 -22.44
N ASP A 39 -11.61 -32.18 -22.51
CA ASP A 39 -10.47 -32.28 -21.60
C ASP A 39 -9.27 -32.86 -22.36
N THR A 40 -8.21 -32.06 -22.49
CA THR A 40 -6.95 -32.46 -23.13
C THR A 40 -5.78 -32.53 -22.15
N THR A 41 -6.06 -32.62 -20.85
CA THR A 41 -5.02 -32.63 -19.82
C THR A 41 -4.02 -33.77 -20.01
N ASN A 42 -2.75 -33.42 -20.00
CA ASN A 42 -1.64 -34.35 -20.15
C ASN A 42 -0.41 -33.74 -19.46
N PRO A 43 -0.31 -33.86 -18.12
CA PRO A 43 0.74 -33.19 -17.36
C PRO A 43 2.12 -33.63 -17.84
N PRO A 44 3.10 -32.71 -17.91
CA PRO A 44 4.43 -33.05 -18.38
C PRO A 44 5.15 -33.97 -17.40
N ASN A 45 5.95 -34.89 -17.94
CA ASN A 45 6.82 -35.72 -17.12
C ASN A 45 8.14 -34.97 -16.84
N ILE A 46 8.33 -34.48 -15.62
CA ILE A 46 9.53 -33.75 -15.21
C ILE A 46 10.58 -34.75 -14.74
N ILE A 47 11.75 -34.70 -15.37
CA ILE A 47 12.90 -35.54 -15.02
C ILE A 47 14.01 -34.64 -14.52
N ILE A 48 14.46 -34.87 -13.29
CA ILE A 48 15.67 -34.26 -12.74
C ILE A 48 16.81 -35.27 -12.87
N LYS A 49 17.92 -34.83 -13.48
CA LYS A 49 19.16 -35.61 -13.57
C LYS A 49 20.22 -34.92 -12.74
N LEU A 50 20.72 -35.62 -11.73
CA LEU A 50 21.78 -35.12 -10.86
C LEU A 50 23.07 -35.91 -11.08
N PRO A 51 24.25 -35.28 -10.90
CA PRO A 51 25.52 -35.99 -10.86
C PRO A 51 25.51 -37.07 -9.76
N PRO A 52 26.18 -38.22 -9.97
CA PRO A 52 26.29 -39.24 -8.93
C PRO A 52 27.09 -38.70 -7.74
N THR A 53 26.61 -39.00 -6.54
CA THR A 53 27.28 -38.63 -5.28
C THR A 53 27.69 -39.89 -4.51
N ASP A 54 28.91 -39.93 -3.98
CA ASP A 54 29.46 -41.03 -3.16
C ASP A 54 29.62 -40.66 -1.67
N GLY A 55 29.12 -39.48 -1.27
CA GLY A 55 29.19 -38.98 0.10
C GLY A 55 28.27 -39.72 1.08
N LEU A 56 28.68 -39.73 2.36
CA LEU A 56 27.86 -40.29 3.45
C LEU A 56 26.48 -39.64 3.51
N THR A 57 25.43 -40.43 3.77
CA THR A 57 24.07 -39.93 4.00
C THR A 57 24.07 -38.89 5.14
N ALA A 58 23.49 -37.71 4.89
CA ALA A 58 23.42 -36.68 5.93
C ALA A 58 22.46 -37.12 7.04
N LYS A 59 22.84 -36.89 8.29
CA LYS A 59 22.04 -37.25 9.46
C LYS A 59 22.05 -36.15 10.51
N LEU A 60 20.94 -35.93 11.20
CA LEU A 60 20.95 -35.11 12.40
C LEU A 60 21.73 -35.82 13.51
N ASN A 61 22.42 -35.07 14.35
CA ASN A 61 23.15 -35.67 15.47
C ASN A 61 22.16 -36.23 16.50
N SER A 62 22.08 -37.55 16.65
CA SER A 62 21.25 -38.19 17.66
C SER A 62 21.93 -38.12 19.03
N ALA A 63 21.83 -36.98 19.71
CA ALA A 63 22.25 -36.87 21.11
C ALA A 63 21.24 -37.62 22.01
N GLY A 64 21.26 -38.96 21.98
CA GLY A 64 20.32 -39.81 22.73
C GLY A 64 18.92 -39.85 22.10
N GLU A 65 18.16 -40.91 22.38
CA GLU A 65 16.76 -41.00 21.98
C GLU A 65 16.01 -39.77 22.51
N VAL A 66 15.43 -38.95 21.63
CA VAL A 66 14.59 -37.82 22.05
C VAL A 66 13.42 -38.40 22.82
N SER A 67 13.30 -38.04 24.09
CA SER A 67 12.27 -38.55 24.97
C SER A 67 11.55 -37.42 25.69
N GLU A 68 10.29 -37.70 26.03
CA GLU A 68 9.47 -36.87 26.91
C GLU A 68 9.69 -37.35 28.36
N PRO A 69 10.59 -36.72 29.14
CA PRO A 69 10.86 -37.15 30.52
C PRO A 69 9.59 -37.09 31.39
N VAL A 70 8.65 -36.20 31.05
CA VAL A 70 7.34 -36.08 31.68
C VAL A 70 6.24 -35.84 30.64
N LYS A 71 5.04 -36.35 30.90
CA LYS A 71 3.82 -35.95 30.17
C LYS A 71 2.84 -35.34 31.15
N ALA A 72 2.00 -34.44 30.67
CA ALA A 72 0.96 -33.83 31.48
C ALA A 72 -0.03 -34.89 31.98
N LYS A 73 -0.36 -34.83 33.27
CA LYS A 73 -1.43 -35.64 33.88
C LYS A 73 -2.74 -34.86 33.91
N ASP A 74 -3.78 -35.49 34.45
CA ASP A 74 -5.04 -34.79 34.72
C ASP A 74 -4.79 -33.60 35.65
N GLY A 75 -5.28 -32.42 35.25
CA GLY A 75 -5.05 -31.18 35.97
C GLY A 75 -3.67 -30.54 35.76
N GLU A 76 -2.85 -31.05 34.84
CA GLU A 76 -1.53 -30.49 34.51
C GLU A 76 -1.44 -30.12 33.01
N ALA A 77 -0.52 -29.22 32.68
CA ALA A 77 0.07 -29.03 31.36
C ALA A 77 1.61 -29.13 31.46
N VAL A 78 2.27 -29.46 30.37
CA VAL A 78 3.74 -29.53 30.29
C VAL A 78 4.24 -28.68 29.13
N VAL A 79 5.23 -27.84 29.41
CA VAL A 79 5.93 -27.01 28.43
C VAL A 79 7.40 -27.40 28.41
N TYR A 80 7.92 -27.75 27.25
CA TYR A 80 9.34 -27.94 26.99
C TYR A 80 9.91 -26.76 26.21
N TYR A 81 11.11 -26.32 26.58
CA TYR A 81 11.91 -25.43 25.74
C TYR A 81 13.09 -26.22 25.18
N VAL A 82 13.08 -26.47 23.87
CA VAL A 82 14.05 -27.35 23.20
C VAL A 82 15.15 -26.52 22.53
N THR A 83 16.39 -26.97 22.69
CA THR A 83 17.60 -26.24 22.31
C THR A 83 18.61 -27.17 21.62
N LYS A 84 19.60 -26.60 20.91
CA LYS A 84 20.62 -27.38 20.19
C LYS A 84 21.58 -28.10 21.16
N PRO A 85 21.89 -29.39 20.96
CA PRO A 85 22.64 -30.20 21.92
C PRO A 85 24.11 -29.77 22.13
N TYR A 86 24.70 -28.98 21.23
CA TYR A 86 26.10 -28.55 21.31
C TYR A 86 26.35 -27.30 22.15
N GLN A 87 25.31 -26.65 22.68
CA GLN A 87 25.46 -25.36 23.38
C GLN A 87 25.41 -25.41 24.91
N ILE A 88 25.08 -26.54 25.55
CA ILE A 88 24.65 -26.49 26.97
C ILE A 88 25.52 -27.31 27.92
N ARG A 89 25.94 -26.64 29.01
CA ARG A 89 26.23 -27.29 30.29
C ARG A 89 24.95 -27.25 31.13
N SER A 90 24.54 -28.36 31.74
CA SER A 90 23.27 -28.55 32.47
C SER A 90 22.87 -27.45 33.48
N ASN A 91 23.83 -26.62 33.94
CA ASN A 91 23.59 -25.54 34.89
C ASN A 91 23.11 -24.21 34.27
N GLN A 92 23.08 -24.08 32.93
CA GLN A 92 22.72 -22.80 32.28
C GLN A 92 21.23 -22.45 32.33
N PHE A 93 20.34 -23.42 32.47
CA PHE A 93 18.88 -23.17 32.50
C PHE A 93 18.27 -23.09 33.89
N ALA A 94 19.07 -23.24 34.96
CA ALA A 94 18.56 -23.29 36.33
C ALA A 94 17.78 -22.03 36.73
N ASN A 95 18.14 -20.87 36.15
CA ASN A 95 17.51 -19.57 36.42
C ASN A 95 16.47 -19.17 35.37
N TYR A 96 16.18 -20.03 34.38
CA TYR A 96 15.06 -19.76 33.47
C TYR A 96 13.75 -19.83 34.26
N SER A 97 12.71 -19.20 33.75
CA SER A 97 11.39 -19.27 34.38
C SER A 97 10.26 -19.03 33.39
N LEU A 98 9.04 -19.46 33.74
CA LEU A 98 7.84 -19.04 33.02
C LEU A 98 7.25 -17.79 33.66
N HIS A 99 6.81 -16.84 32.84
CA HIS A 99 5.85 -15.82 33.25
C HIS A 99 4.47 -16.28 32.76
N ILE A 100 3.55 -16.58 33.67
CA ILE A 100 2.23 -17.16 33.39
C ILE A 100 1.16 -16.18 33.85
N TRP A 101 0.14 -15.97 33.02
CA TRP A 101 -1.02 -15.14 33.35
C TRP A 101 -2.32 -15.75 32.83
N ASN A 102 -3.43 -15.33 33.44
CA ASN A 102 -4.78 -15.64 32.98
C ASN A 102 -5.43 -14.36 32.44
N ASN A 103 -6.28 -14.50 31.42
CA ASN A 103 -7.17 -13.45 30.91
C ASN A 103 -8.51 -14.07 30.50
N ASP A 104 -9.41 -13.28 29.91
CA ASP A 104 -10.75 -13.74 29.52
C ASP A 104 -10.74 -14.85 28.47
N GLN A 105 -9.66 -14.99 27.70
CA GLN A 105 -9.52 -15.96 26.61
C GLN A 105 -8.80 -17.24 27.05
N CYS A 106 -7.85 -17.16 27.99
CA CYS A 106 -7.15 -18.30 28.58
C CYS A 106 -7.02 -18.14 30.09
N ASP A 107 -7.70 -19.03 30.81
CA ASP A 107 -7.92 -18.94 32.27
C ASP A 107 -7.53 -20.22 33.03
N ARG A 108 -6.84 -21.17 32.37
CA ARG A 108 -6.66 -22.50 32.93
C ARG A 108 -5.50 -22.63 33.92
N ALA A 109 -4.57 -21.67 33.98
CA ALA A 109 -3.43 -21.76 34.91
C ALA A 109 -3.91 -21.60 36.36
N ALA A 110 -3.44 -22.47 37.26
CA ALA A 110 -3.76 -22.38 38.69
C ALA A 110 -3.26 -21.06 39.30
N ASP A 111 -3.97 -20.56 40.30
CA ASP A 111 -3.73 -19.20 40.84
C ASP A 111 -2.33 -19.06 41.48
N ASP A 112 -1.76 -20.15 42.00
CA ASP A 112 -0.40 -20.20 42.54
C ASP A 112 0.70 -20.20 41.48
N MET A 113 0.35 -20.50 40.22
CA MET A 113 1.27 -20.43 39.08
C MET A 113 1.28 -19.04 38.44
N VAL A 114 0.23 -18.24 38.60
CA VAL A 114 0.13 -16.91 37.98
C VAL A 114 1.15 -15.95 38.61
N ASN A 115 1.93 -15.27 37.77
CA ASN A 115 2.90 -14.29 38.23
C ASN A 115 2.21 -12.95 38.52
N GLY A 116 2.42 -12.40 39.72
CA GLY A 116 1.90 -11.07 40.09
C GLY A 116 2.68 -9.87 39.52
N ALA A 117 3.88 -10.09 39.00
CA ALA A 117 4.74 -9.06 38.40
C ALA A 117 5.72 -9.70 37.39
N TRP A 118 6.25 -8.89 36.47
CA TRP A 118 7.20 -9.35 35.46
C TRP A 118 8.51 -9.87 36.03
N ASP A 119 8.99 -9.36 37.15
CA ASP A 119 10.25 -9.76 37.79
C ASP A 119 10.10 -10.97 38.74
N ASN A 120 8.87 -11.45 38.96
CA ASN A 120 8.63 -12.65 39.75
C ASN A 120 9.09 -13.90 38.97
N THR A 121 10.11 -14.60 39.46
CA THR A 121 10.70 -15.82 38.84
C THR A 121 10.27 -17.12 39.51
N GLN A 122 9.16 -17.16 40.24
CA GLN A 122 8.72 -18.33 41.03
C GLN A 122 8.58 -19.64 40.23
N ASN A 123 8.27 -19.55 38.94
CA ASN A 123 8.03 -20.71 38.06
C ASN A 123 9.33 -21.19 37.40
N THR A 124 10.28 -21.69 38.17
CA THR A 124 11.54 -22.28 37.67
C THR A 124 11.30 -23.65 37.02
N PRO A 125 12.19 -24.14 36.13
CA PRO A 125 12.07 -25.45 35.50
C PRO A 125 11.81 -26.57 36.50
N THR A 126 10.85 -27.43 36.18
CA THR A 126 10.60 -28.68 36.90
C THR A 126 11.74 -29.68 36.72
N GLY A 127 12.40 -29.64 35.55
CA GLY A 127 13.64 -30.38 35.31
C GLY A 127 14.38 -29.83 34.09
N ILE A 128 15.62 -30.27 33.94
CA ILE A 128 16.54 -29.88 32.86
C ILE A 128 17.29 -31.14 32.42
N ASP A 129 17.34 -31.37 31.11
CA ASP A 129 18.15 -32.44 30.53
C ASP A 129 19.04 -31.90 29.39
N ASN A 130 19.53 -32.81 28.52
CA ASN A 130 20.43 -32.50 27.43
C ASN A 130 19.79 -31.75 26.25
N LEU A 131 18.45 -31.65 26.21
CA LEU A 131 17.71 -30.94 25.17
C LEU A 131 17.09 -29.63 25.67
N GLY A 132 17.00 -29.42 26.99
CA GLY A 132 16.62 -28.14 27.58
C GLY A 132 15.79 -28.26 28.87
N PRO A 133 15.27 -27.14 29.40
CA PRO A 133 14.38 -27.13 30.56
C PRO A 133 12.94 -27.51 30.20
N TYR A 134 12.19 -27.96 31.21
CA TYR A 134 10.75 -28.21 31.10
C TYR A 134 10.01 -27.87 32.38
N TRP A 135 8.73 -27.52 32.23
CA TRP A 135 7.86 -27.08 33.31
C TRP A 135 6.58 -27.91 33.35
N LYS A 136 6.18 -28.31 34.56
CA LYS A 136 4.82 -28.75 34.86
C LYS A 136 4.03 -27.56 35.37
N ILE A 137 2.85 -27.36 34.79
CA ILE A 137 1.97 -26.25 35.10
C ILE A 137 0.69 -26.83 35.67
N ASN A 138 0.38 -26.49 36.91
CA ASN A 138 -0.88 -26.88 37.53
C ASN A 138 -2.02 -26.10 36.90
N LEU A 139 -3.14 -26.78 36.65
CA LEU A 139 -4.33 -26.21 36.04
C LEU A 139 -5.49 -26.18 37.04
N LYS A 140 -6.25 -25.08 37.01
CA LYS A 140 -7.54 -24.98 37.73
C LYS A 140 -8.71 -25.33 36.82
N GLY A 141 -9.93 -25.38 37.37
CA GLY A 141 -11.16 -25.36 36.57
C GLY A 141 -11.33 -24.03 35.82
N GLY A 142 -11.95 -24.04 34.64
CA GLY A 142 -12.08 -22.83 33.79
C GLY A 142 -12.95 -23.11 32.58
N LYS A 143 -13.37 -22.05 31.87
CA LYS A 143 -14.20 -22.17 30.66
C LYS A 143 -13.39 -22.19 29.37
N SER A 144 -12.13 -21.75 29.41
CA SER A 144 -11.24 -21.79 28.25
C SER A 144 -10.52 -23.13 28.13
N HIS A 145 -9.76 -23.30 27.04
CA HIS A 145 -8.98 -24.51 26.77
C HIS A 145 -7.48 -24.19 26.63
N CYS A 146 -6.95 -23.22 27.36
CA CYS A 146 -5.56 -22.79 27.14
C CYS A 146 -4.90 -22.13 28.36
N ILE A 147 -3.58 -22.00 28.30
CA ILE A 147 -2.75 -21.18 29.19
C ILE A 147 -1.90 -20.19 28.39
N ASN A 148 -1.65 -19.01 28.96
CA ASN A 148 -0.70 -18.04 28.41
C ASN A 148 0.60 -18.06 29.20
N PHE A 149 1.73 -17.99 28.50
CA PHE A 149 3.02 -17.89 29.15
C PHE A 149 4.10 -17.25 28.27
N ILE A 150 5.19 -16.85 28.92
CA ILE A 150 6.45 -16.45 28.27
C ILE A 150 7.58 -17.26 28.90
N VAL A 151 8.47 -17.79 28.06
CA VAL A 151 9.72 -18.41 28.52
C VAL A 151 10.77 -17.31 28.70
N ARG A 152 11.32 -17.20 29.91
CA ARG A 152 12.32 -16.19 30.27
C ARG A 152 13.67 -16.83 30.55
N ASP A 153 14.74 -16.22 30.04
CA ASP A 153 16.12 -16.55 30.42
C ASP A 153 16.50 -15.97 31.80
N ASP A 154 17.77 -16.12 32.18
CA ASP A 154 18.33 -15.63 33.45
C ASP A 154 18.37 -14.10 33.57
N LYS A 155 18.15 -13.38 32.48
CA LYS A 155 18.03 -11.92 32.40
C LYS A 155 16.59 -11.45 32.23
N LEU A 156 15.63 -12.37 32.37
CA LEU A 156 14.21 -12.13 32.11
C LEU A 156 13.88 -11.79 30.65
N SER A 157 14.74 -12.12 29.70
CA SER A 157 14.48 -11.91 28.27
C SER A 157 13.51 -12.96 27.74
N ASN A 158 12.56 -12.56 26.89
CA ASN A 158 11.66 -13.49 26.22
C ASN A 158 12.40 -14.24 25.11
N VAL A 159 12.67 -15.54 25.32
CA VAL A 159 13.43 -16.35 24.36
C VAL A 159 12.59 -16.89 23.20
N LEU A 160 11.26 -16.88 23.32
CA LEU A 160 10.35 -17.25 22.23
C LEU A 160 10.08 -16.08 21.27
N GLY A 161 10.48 -14.86 21.64
CA GLY A 161 10.27 -13.66 20.83
C GLY A 161 8.87 -13.06 20.90
N GLY A 162 7.94 -13.68 21.64
CA GLY A 162 6.58 -13.18 21.82
C GLY A 162 5.78 -13.96 22.88
N ASP A 163 4.53 -13.58 23.06
CA ASP A 163 3.59 -14.23 23.98
C ASP A 163 3.18 -15.59 23.43
N ALA A 164 3.33 -16.65 24.22
CA ALA A 164 2.98 -18.00 23.81
C ALA A 164 1.66 -18.44 24.47
N GLN A 165 0.90 -19.22 23.71
CA GLN A 165 -0.32 -19.85 24.16
C GLN A 165 -0.21 -21.37 23.92
N LEU A 166 -0.59 -22.16 24.92
CA LEU A 166 -0.80 -23.60 24.76
C LEU A 166 -2.31 -23.86 24.70
N ASP A 167 -2.82 -24.07 23.49
CA ASP A 167 -4.21 -24.44 23.23
C ASP A 167 -4.39 -25.96 23.33
N PHE A 168 -5.21 -26.41 24.27
CA PHE A 168 -5.49 -27.81 24.56
C PHE A 168 -6.40 -28.46 23.52
N ASN A 169 -7.06 -27.68 22.65
CA ASN A 169 -7.77 -28.23 21.51
C ASN A 169 -6.80 -28.62 20.39
N GLN A 170 -5.69 -27.88 20.26
CA GLN A 170 -4.62 -28.18 19.32
C GLN A 170 -3.72 -29.30 19.88
N ILE A 171 -3.30 -29.18 21.14
CA ILE A 171 -2.45 -30.16 21.83
C ILE A 171 -3.26 -30.87 22.92
N SER A 172 -4.02 -31.88 22.53
CA SER A 172 -4.98 -32.56 23.41
C SER A 172 -4.38 -33.23 24.66
N ASP A 173 -3.12 -33.68 24.58
CA ASP A 173 -2.39 -34.27 25.72
C ASP A 173 -1.72 -33.21 26.61
N ARG A 174 -1.86 -31.92 26.28
CA ARG A 174 -1.35 -30.75 27.01
C ARG A 174 0.16 -30.77 27.24
N THR A 175 0.90 -31.50 26.41
CA THR A 175 2.36 -31.61 26.46
C THR A 175 2.94 -31.04 25.17
N ALA A 176 3.55 -29.86 25.24
CA ALA A 176 4.02 -29.15 24.06
C ALA A 176 5.49 -28.74 24.18
N SER A 177 6.14 -28.64 23.03
CA SER A 177 7.52 -28.17 22.91
C SER A 177 7.60 -26.85 22.15
N TYR A 178 8.53 -25.99 22.56
CA TYR A 178 8.74 -24.66 21.99
C TYR A 178 10.23 -24.45 21.71
N LEU A 179 10.51 -23.57 20.75
CA LEU A 179 11.85 -23.27 20.26
C LEU A 179 12.14 -21.78 20.40
N SER A 180 13.43 -21.43 20.46
CA SER A 180 13.79 -20.01 20.50
C SER A 180 13.25 -19.27 19.28
N GLY A 181 12.58 -18.14 19.49
CA GLY A 181 11.96 -17.35 18.42
C GLY A 181 10.67 -17.93 17.83
N ASP A 182 10.11 -19.02 18.36
CA ASP A 182 8.86 -19.63 17.89
C ASP A 182 7.85 -19.76 19.03
N THR A 183 6.72 -19.07 18.92
CA THR A 183 5.60 -19.14 19.89
C THR A 183 4.61 -20.26 19.57
N LYS A 184 4.78 -21.00 18.47
CA LYS A 184 3.90 -22.11 18.11
C LYS A 184 4.36 -23.40 18.79
N ALA A 185 3.40 -24.09 19.40
CA ALA A 185 3.61 -25.41 19.99
C ALA A 185 4.02 -26.42 18.91
N LYS A 186 4.94 -27.32 19.28
CA LYS A 186 5.19 -28.61 18.62
C LYS A 186 4.57 -29.72 19.46
N ASP A 187 4.06 -30.75 18.80
CA ASP A 187 3.38 -31.89 19.45
C ASP A 187 4.34 -32.74 20.29
N SER A 188 5.64 -32.61 20.04
CA SER A 188 6.67 -33.34 20.79
C SER A 188 8.02 -32.63 20.77
N ARG A 189 8.89 -33.04 21.69
CA ARG A 189 10.30 -32.64 21.70
C ARG A 189 11.05 -33.17 20.50
N GLU A 190 10.64 -34.31 19.95
CA GLU A 190 11.24 -34.87 18.73
C GLU A 190 11.00 -33.96 17.54
N GLU A 191 9.75 -33.52 17.35
CA GLU A 191 9.41 -32.55 16.31
C GLU A 191 10.18 -31.23 16.49
N ALA A 192 10.22 -30.70 17.72
CA ALA A 192 10.97 -29.49 18.03
C ALA A 192 12.48 -29.67 17.78
N PHE A 193 13.04 -30.83 18.14
CA PHE A 193 14.44 -31.18 17.90
C PHE A 193 14.78 -31.25 16.41
N VAL A 194 13.91 -31.89 15.61
CA VAL A 194 14.05 -31.95 14.15
C VAL A 194 13.98 -30.55 13.55
N ALA A 195 13.03 -29.72 13.97
CA ALA A 195 12.87 -28.36 13.48
C ALA A 195 14.08 -27.46 13.80
N ILE A 196 14.66 -27.54 15.01
CA ILE A 196 15.81 -26.69 15.37
C ILE A 196 17.15 -27.23 14.84
N SER A 197 17.29 -28.54 14.66
CA SER A 197 18.56 -29.18 14.25
C SER A 197 18.65 -29.46 12.75
N GLY A 198 17.50 -29.49 12.05
CA GLY A 198 17.39 -29.76 10.63
C GLY A 198 17.29 -28.49 9.78
N VAL A 199 16.21 -28.39 9.00
CA VAL A 199 15.97 -27.28 8.06
C VAL A 199 15.20 -26.18 8.78
N ALA A 200 15.81 -25.00 8.90
CA ALA A 200 15.19 -23.81 9.46
C ALA A 200 15.41 -22.59 8.54
N ASN A 201 14.51 -21.61 8.62
CA ASN A 201 14.59 -20.36 7.86
C ASN A 201 14.68 -20.59 6.33
N ALA A 202 15.05 -19.54 5.59
CA ALA A 202 15.31 -19.56 4.15
C ALA A 202 16.52 -18.68 3.80
N GLU A 203 17.67 -19.01 4.38
CA GLU A 203 18.87 -18.17 4.39
C GLU A 203 19.76 -18.35 3.16
N ALA A 204 19.52 -19.39 2.36
CA ALA A 204 20.29 -19.66 1.17
C ALA A 204 19.65 -18.98 -0.05
N HIS A 205 20.47 -18.32 -0.88
CA HIS A 205 20.01 -17.55 -2.03
C HIS A 205 20.58 -18.12 -3.32
N LEU A 206 19.73 -18.68 -4.19
CA LEU A 206 20.09 -19.01 -5.56
C LEU A 206 20.03 -17.76 -6.43
N ILE A 207 21.16 -17.05 -6.51
CA ILE A 207 21.29 -15.80 -7.26
C ILE A 207 21.58 -16.02 -8.75
N GLY A 208 21.85 -17.26 -9.16
CA GLY A 208 22.06 -17.67 -10.54
C GLY A 208 22.29 -19.17 -10.70
N ALA A 209 22.35 -19.66 -11.93
CA ALA A 209 22.50 -21.07 -12.29
C ALA A 209 23.81 -21.72 -11.84
N LYS A 210 24.77 -20.92 -11.36
CA LYS A 210 26.09 -21.38 -10.93
C LYS A 210 26.46 -20.90 -9.53
N THR A 211 25.57 -20.23 -8.81
CA THR A 211 25.94 -19.57 -7.55
C THR A 211 24.80 -19.61 -6.54
N LEU A 212 25.09 -20.22 -5.39
CA LEU A 212 24.29 -20.16 -4.17
C LEU A 212 25.05 -19.34 -3.12
N VAL A 213 24.37 -18.45 -2.41
CA VAL A 213 24.96 -17.64 -1.31
C VAL A 213 24.37 -18.10 0.01
N TRP A 214 25.21 -18.43 0.99
CA TRP A 214 24.76 -18.85 2.32
C TRP A 214 25.88 -18.80 3.37
N ASN A 215 25.74 -17.94 4.38
CA ASN A 215 26.71 -17.85 5.49
C ASN A 215 26.56 -18.95 6.55
N GLY A 216 25.41 -19.63 6.63
CA GLY A 216 25.13 -20.63 7.67
C GLY A 216 25.95 -21.92 7.56
N ALA A 217 26.68 -22.09 6.45
CA ALA A 217 27.59 -23.22 6.22
C ALA A 217 29.01 -23.02 6.78
N ALA A 218 29.23 -22.00 7.61
CA ALA A 218 30.51 -21.79 8.26
C ALA A 218 30.97 -23.04 9.04
N ASN A 219 32.18 -23.53 8.73
CA ASN A 219 32.80 -24.74 9.28
C ASN A 219 32.27 -26.08 8.73
N ALA A 220 31.46 -26.08 7.67
CA ALA A 220 31.08 -27.31 6.97
C ALA A 220 32.26 -27.88 6.16
N ASP A 221 32.36 -29.20 6.10
CA ASP A 221 33.26 -29.90 5.17
C ASP A 221 32.62 -30.04 3.78
N GLN A 222 31.29 -30.12 3.71
CA GLN A 222 30.53 -30.12 2.46
C GLN A 222 29.26 -29.28 2.59
N VAL A 223 28.89 -28.63 1.49
CA VAL A 223 27.58 -27.99 1.34
C VAL A 223 26.82 -28.73 0.24
N ARG A 224 25.58 -29.11 0.54
CA ARG A 224 24.75 -29.95 -0.31
C ARG A 224 23.42 -29.26 -0.59
N LEU A 225 23.00 -29.22 -1.84
CA LEU A 225 21.67 -28.75 -2.25
C LEU A 225 20.78 -29.96 -2.53
N TYR A 226 19.92 -30.30 -1.59
CA TYR A 226 18.94 -31.38 -1.71
C TYR A 226 17.79 -30.93 -2.62
N VAL A 227 17.23 -31.88 -3.37
CA VAL A 227 16.19 -31.61 -4.38
C VAL A 227 15.07 -32.64 -4.30
N SER A 228 13.81 -32.21 -4.31
CA SER A 228 12.65 -33.10 -4.41
C SER A 228 11.50 -32.49 -5.21
N LEU A 229 11.03 -33.20 -6.24
CA LEU A 229 9.80 -32.82 -6.96
C LEU A 229 8.53 -33.00 -6.11
N LYS A 230 8.60 -33.74 -5.01
CA LYS A 230 7.42 -34.07 -4.18
C LYS A 230 7.20 -33.11 -3.02
N GLY A 231 8.20 -32.30 -2.65
CA GLY A 231 8.14 -31.52 -1.41
C GLY A 231 8.25 -32.41 -0.16
N ASP A 232 9.23 -33.32 -0.15
CA ASP A 232 9.42 -34.32 0.91
C ASP A 232 10.85 -34.33 1.47
N ILE A 233 11.57 -33.20 1.41
CA ILE A 233 12.93 -33.09 1.99
C ILE A 233 12.83 -32.93 3.51
N GLU A 234 12.76 -34.05 4.19
CA GLU A 234 12.76 -34.15 5.64
C GLU A 234 13.61 -35.35 6.11
N PRO A 235 14.13 -35.35 7.34
CA PRO A 235 14.83 -36.50 7.84
C PRO A 235 13.85 -37.66 8.09
N ASN A 236 14.23 -38.88 7.68
CA ASN A 236 13.44 -40.07 7.97
C ASN A 236 13.48 -40.43 9.48
N LYS A 237 12.80 -41.52 9.88
CA LYS A 237 12.74 -41.99 11.29
C LYS A 237 14.09 -42.32 11.93
N ASN A 238 15.16 -42.45 11.14
CA ASN A 238 16.53 -42.63 11.62
C ASN A 238 17.33 -41.31 11.60
N TYR A 239 16.63 -40.18 11.47
CA TYR A 239 17.16 -38.83 11.33
C TYR A 239 18.07 -38.62 10.11
N GLN A 240 17.83 -39.35 9.01
CA GLN A 240 18.65 -39.30 7.80
C GLN A 240 17.93 -38.60 6.64
N TYR A 241 18.65 -37.73 5.93
CA TYR A 241 18.19 -37.15 4.67
C TYR A 241 18.61 -38.05 3.50
N THR A 242 17.63 -38.66 2.84
CA THR A 242 17.85 -39.66 1.79
C THR A 242 17.54 -39.16 0.37
N ASN A 243 17.00 -37.95 0.22
CA ASN A 243 16.77 -37.33 -1.07
C ASN A 243 18.10 -37.08 -1.81
N ASP A 244 18.05 -37.04 -3.13
CA ASP A 244 19.21 -36.75 -3.95
C ASP A 244 19.66 -35.29 -3.76
N TYR A 245 20.95 -35.03 -3.92
CA TYR A 245 21.53 -33.71 -3.72
C TYR A 245 22.63 -33.39 -4.73
N ILE A 246 22.92 -32.10 -4.86
CA ILE A 246 24.04 -31.55 -5.61
C ILE A 246 25.12 -31.14 -4.61
N LEU A 247 26.37 -31.58 -4.83
CA LEU A 247 27.50 -31.10 -4.06
C LEU A 247 27.91 -29.70 -4.54
N LEU A 248 28.08 -28.76 -3.61
CA LEU A 248 28.47 -27.38 -3.91
C LEU A 248 29.91 -27.12 -3.46
N GLU A 249 30.66 -26.39 -4.27
CA GLU A 249 32.07 -26.06 -4.02
C GLU A 249 32.22 -24.60 -3.61
N PRO A 250 33.06 -24.23 -2.62
CA PRO A 250 33.28 -22.83 -2.26
C PRO A 250 33.73 -21.97 -3.46
N THR A 251 33.15 -20.77 -3.59
CA THR A 251 33.51 -19.78 -4.61
C THR A 251 33.45 -18.37 -4.04
N GLN A 252 33.66 -17.36 -4.88
CA GLN A 252 33.52 -15.94 -4.54
C GLN A 252 32.46 -15.29 -5.41
N LEU A 253 31.77 -14.29 -4.87
CA LEU A 253 30.88 -13.45 -5.65
C LEU A 253 31.68 -12.60 -6.62
N THR A 254 31.14 -12.42 -7.83
CA THR A 254 31.66 -11.43 -8.78
C THR A 254 31.15 -10.04 -8.43
N ALA A 255 31.90 -8.99 -8.80
CA ALA A 255 31.46 -7.61 -8.59
C ALA A 255 30.08 -7.31 -9.20
N GLN A 256 29.72 -7.97 -10.32
CA GLN A 256 28.38 -7.84 -10.92
C GLN A 256 27.29 -8.46 -10.03
N GLN A 257 27.57 -9.60 -9.38
CA GLN A 257 26.62 -10.22 -8.45
C GLN A 257 26.46 -9.38 -7.19
N GLU A 258 27.54 -8.86 -6.63
CA GLU A 258 27.48 -7.97 -5.45
C GLU A 258 26.73 -6.68 -5.76
N SER A 259 26.93 -6.11 -6.96
CA SER A 259 26.17 -4.92 -7.37
C SER A 259 24.68 -5.20 -7.60
N ARG A 260 24.31 -6.41 -8.04
CA ARG A 260 22.91 -6.80 -8.26
C ARG A 260 22.20 -7.16 -6.95
N PHE A 261 22.93 -7.73 -6.00
CA PHE A 261 22.41 -8.14 -4.68
C PHE A 261 23.29 -7.53 -3.57
N PRO A 262 23.23 -6.20 -3.35
CA PRO A 262 24.12 -5.51 -2.41
C PRO A 262 24.00 -6.03 -0.98
N TYR A 263 22.81 -6.44 -0.56
CA TYR A 263 22.56 -7.06 0.75
C TYR A 263 23.22 -8.44 0.94
N LEU A 264 23.70 -9.07 -0.14
CA LEU A 264 24.45 -10.33 -0.12
C LEU A 264 25.95 -10.14 -0.33
N ALA A 265 26.43 -8.91 -0.53
CA ALA A 265 27.83 -8.62 -0.78
C ALA A 265 28.73 -9.09 0.39
N GLY A 266 29.88 -9.67 0.08
CA GLY A 266 30.82 -10.21 1.07
C GLY A 266 30.36 -11.49 1.80
N GLN A 267 29.19 -12.05 1.48
CA GLN A 267 28.74 -13.33 2.04
C GLN A 267 29.42 -14.54 1.36
N GLN A 268 29.42 -15.69 2.03
CA GLN A 268 29.95 -16.95 1.49
C GLN A 268 29.12 -17.44 0.31
N ALA A 269 29.81 -17.79 -0.77
CA ALA A 269 29.21 -18.30 -2.00
C ALA A 269 29.70 -19.71 -2.33
N TYR A 270 28.84 -20.48 -3.00
CA TYR A 270 29.12 -21.83 -3.44
C TYR A 270 28.75 -21.98 -4.92
N ALA A 271 29.63 -22.62 -5.68
CA ALA A 271 29.47 -22.95 -7.08
C ALA A 271 28.63 -24.21 -7.25
N ILE A 272 27.71 -24.15 -8.22
CA ILE A 272 26.90 -25.30 -8.66
C ILE A 272 27.60 -25.93 -9.88
N PRO A 273 27.72 -27.27 -9.99
CA PRO A 273 28.31 -27.94 -11.14
C PRO A 273 27.65 -27.53 -12.46
N ALA A 274 28.47 -27.27 -13.49
CA ALA A 274 28.01 -26.68 -14.74
C ALA A 274 27.13 -27.61 -15.61
N ASP A 275 27.12 -28.90 -15.32
CA ASP A 275 26.33 -29.94 -15.98
C ASP A 275 24.94 -30.14 -15.36
N VAL A 276 24.64 -29.48 -14.23
CA VAL A 276 23.30 -29.48 -13.62
C VAL A 276 22.36 -28.56 -14.40
N ASP A 277 21.25 -29.11 -14.90
CA ASP A 277 20.19 -28.30 -15.51
C ASP A 277 19.26 -27.71 -14.44
N MET A 278 19.56 -26.48 -14.03
CA MET A 278 18.77 -25.78 -13.03
C MET A 278 17.32 -25.48 -13.46
N ARG A 279 16.95 -25.60 -14.74
CA ARG A 279 15.56 -25.36 -15.19
C ARG A 279 14.57 -26.38 -14.64
N SER A 280 15.00 -27.63 -14.48
CA SER A 280 14.19 -28.66 -13.85
C SER A 280 14.23 -28.56 -12.32
N ILE A 281 15.35 -28.08 -11.75
CA ILE A 281 15.54 -27.95 -10.30
C ILE A 281 14.63 -26.89 -9.70
N VAL A 282 14.44 -25.75 -10.37
CA VAL A 282 13.57 -24.67 -9.85
C VAL A 282 12.08 -25.05 -9.78
N LYS A 283 11.68 -26.22 -10.32
CA LYS A 283 10.32 -26.77 -10.19
C LYS A 283 10.13 -27.66 -8.96
N ALA A 284 11.22 -27.93 -8.24
CA ALA A 284 11.29 -28.80 -7.08
C ALA A 284 11.49 -28.00 -5.79
N GLU A 285 11.19 -28.65 -4.67
CA GLU A 285 11.72 -28.22 -3.37
C GLU A 285 13.25 -28.26 -3.41
N THR A 286 13.88 -27.23 -2.83
CA THR A 286 15.33 -27.19 -2.62
C THR A 286 15.68 -26.79 -1.19
N VAL A 287 16.64 -27.50 -0.61
CA VAL A 287 17.14 -27.29 0.76
C VAL A 287 18.67 -27.34 0.73
N ALA A 288 19.32 -26.36 1.33
CA ALA A 288 20.77 -26.36 1.51
C ALA A 288 21.12 -26.95 2.89
N LEU A 289 21.98 -27.97 2.93
CA LEU A 289 22.54 -28.55 4.15
C LEU A 289 24.06 -28.36 4.21
N ALA A 290 24.53 -27.94 5.37
CA ALA A 290 25.94 -27.89 5.75
C ALA A 290 26.27 -29.15 6.56
N VAL A 291 27.26 -29.93 6.12
CA VAL A 291 27.61 -31.21 6.76
C VAL A 291 29.10 -31.33 7.06
N ASP A 292 29.43 -32.05 8.13
CA ASP A 292 30.81 -32.39 8.50
C ASP A 292 31.33 -33.66 7.78
N LYS A 293 32.61 -34.02 8.01
CA LYS A 293 33.23 -35.25 7.44
C LYS A 293 32.52 -36.55 7.80
N GLN A 294 31.72 -36.57 8.86
CA GLN A 294 30.98 -37.74 9.34
C GLN A 294 29.55 -37.79 8.78
N GLY A 295 29.15 -36.81 7.97
CA GLY A 295 27.80 -36.67 7.44
C GLY A 295 26.82 -36.11 8.47
N THR A 296 27.28 -35.52 9.57
CA THR A 296 26.42 -34.85 10.54
C THR A 296 25.96 -33.51 9.99
N VAL A 297 24.66 -33.22 10.05
CA VAL A 297 24.11 -31.90 9.69
C VAL A 297 24.50 -30.88 10.76
N LEU A 298 25.14 -29.79 10.32
CA LEU A 298 25.53 -28.66 11.16
C LEU A 298 24.50 -27.53 11.08
N ALA A 299 23.94 -27.32 9.89
CA ALA A 299 22.87 -26.38 9.61
C ALA A 299 22.09 -26.82 8.36
N GLY A 300 20.82 -26.44 8.28
CA GLY A 300 19.98 -26.64 7.11
C GLY A 300 19.04 -25.46 6.90
N THR A 301 18.76 -25.11 5.65
CA THR A 301 17.88 -23.98 5.33
C THR A 301 17.15 -24.13 4.01
N LYS A 302 15.96 -23.51 3.88
CA LYS A 302 15.26 -23.37 2.60
C LYS A 302 16.02 -22.40 1.68
N VAL A 303 15.68 -22.42 0.39
CA VAL A 303 16.41 -21.67 -0.64
C VAL A 303 15.49 -20.68 -1.35
N GLN A 304 15.89 -19.41 -1.38
CA GLN A 304 15.22 -18.36 -2.14
C GLN A 304 15.73 -18.36 -3.59
N THR A 305 14.81 -18.32 -4.57
CA THR A 305 15.13 -18.65 -5.98
C THR A 305 14.91 -17.50 -6.98
N ALA A 306 14.49 -16.31 -6.55
CA ALA A 306 14.13 -15.24 -7.48
C ALA A 306 15.30 -14.83 -8.41
N GLY A 307 16.52 -14.76 -7.89
CA GLY A 307 17.70 -14.36 -8.67
C GLY A 307 18.03 -15.31 -9.83
N ILE A 308 17.91 -16.62 -9.63
CA ILE A 308 18.09 -17.63 -10.67
C ILE A 308 16.92 -17.62 -11.67
N LEU A 309 15.68 -17.40 -11.22
CA LEU A 309 14.52 -17.31 -12.12
C LEU A 309 14.69 -16.17 -13.13
N ASP A 310 15.10 -15.00 -12.65
CA ASP A 310 15.46 -13.87 -13.52
C ASP A 310 16.55 -14.25 -14.52
N GLN A 311 17.65 -14.83 -14.05
CA GLN A 311 18.77 -15.15 -14.94
C GLN A 311 18.38 -16.16 -16.02
N LEU A 312 17.56 -17.16 -15.69
CA LEU A 312 17.22 -18.23 -16.62
C LEU A 312 16.12 -17.84 -17.60
N PHE A 313 15.10 -17.11 -17.14
CA PHE A 313 13.82 -17.00 -17.87
C PHE A 313 13.50 -15.57 -18.31
N ALA A 314 13.80 -14.56 -17.50
CA ALA A 314 13.38 -13.18 -17.76
C ALA A 314 13.87 -12.61 -19.11
N PRO A 315 15.12 -12.83 -19.58
CA PRO A 315 15.58 -12.31 -20.87
C PRO A 315 14.72 -12.72 -22.08
N LYS A 316 14.03 -13.86 -22.01
CA LYS A 316 13.06 -14.29 -23.04
C LYS A 316 11.64 -13.91 -22.68
N ALA A 317 11.22 -14.14 -21.43
CA ALA A 317 9.88 -13.84 -20.95
C ALA A 317 9.51 -12.34 -21.09
N GLN A 318 10.48 -11.44 -20.90
CA GLN A 318 10.21 -10.00 -20.96
C GLN A 318 9.74 -9.52 -22.35
N SER A 319 10.11 -10.25 -23.40
CA SER A 319 9.72 -9.95 -24.78
C SER A 319 8.39 -10.59 -25.21
N GLU A 320 7.80 -11.45 -24.38
CA GLU A 320 6.52 -12.08 -24.69
C GLU A 320 5.35 -11.22 -24.17
N PRO A 321 4.25 -11.12 -24.93
CA PRO A 321 3.00 -10.65 -24.36
C PRO A 321 2.42 -11.74 -23.44
N LEU A 322 1.78 -11.34 -22.35
CA LEU A 322 1.16 -12.21 -21.35
C LEU A 322 -0.33 -11.87 -21.23
N GLY A 323 -1.11 -12.76 -20.61
CA GLY A 323 -2.56 -12.65 -20.50
C GLY A 323 -3.31 -13.41 -21.59
N SER A 324 -4.58 -13.05 -21.80
CA SER A 324 -5.41 -13.58 -22.88
C SER A 324 -5.50 -12.57 -24.04
N MET A 325 -5.24 -13.05 -25.25
CA MET A 325 -5.18 -12.23 -26.46
C MET A 325 -6.03 -12.84 -27.55
N LEU A 326 -6.92 -12.06 -28.15
CA LEU A 326 -7.63 -12.49 -29.36
C LEU A 326 -6.69 -12.45 -30.56
N VAL A 327 -6.69 -13.53 -31.33
CA VAL A 327 -5.90 -13.70 -32.57
C VAL A 327 -6.77 -14.30 -33.66
N ASP A 328 -6.33 -14.28 -34.92
CA ASP A 328 -7.14 -14.70 -36.07
C ASP A 328 -7.75 -16.13 -35.95
N ASN A 329 -7.06 -17.03 -35.25
CA ASN A 329 -7.44 -18.44 -35.13
C ASN A 329 -7.99 -18.81 -33.73
N GLY A 330 -8.42 -17.83 -32.92
CA GLY A 330 -9.01 -18.07 -31.60
C GLY A 330 -8.44 -17.15 -30.52
N VAL A 331 -8.18 -17.70 -29.33
CA VAL A 331 -7.60 -16.96 -28.20
C VAL A 331 -6.28 -17.60 -27.80
N GLN A 332 -5.24 -16.78 -27.69
CA GLN A 332 -3.94 -17.16 -27.15
C GLN A 332 -3.85 -16.75 -25.68
N PHE A 333 -3.64 -17.72 -24.81
CA PHE A 333 -3.41 -17.54 -23.38
C PHE A 333 -1.95 -17.75 -23.06
N LYS A 334 -1.36 -16.85 -22.28
CA LYS A 334 0.04 -16.93 -21.85
C LYS A 334 0.21 -16.51 -20.40
N VAL A 335 0.81 -17.38 -19.59
CA VAL A 335 1.14 -17.10 -18.19
C VAL A 335 2.59 -17.47 -17.88
N TRP A 336 3.31 -16.59 -17.20
CA TRP A 336 4.68 -16.88 -16.76
C TRP A 336 4.65 -17.64 -15.43
N ALA A 337 5.00 -18.93 -15.49
CA ALA A 337 5.00 -19.83 -14.33
C ALA A 337 6.19 -20.80 -14.40
N PRO A 338 7.44 -20.30 -14.29
CA PRO A 338 8.64 -21.09 -14.55
C PRO A 338 8.83 -22.26 -13.56
N THR A 339 8.37 -22.09 -12.32
CA THR A 339 8.47 -23.09 -11.24
C THR A 339 7.31 -24.08 -11.23
N ALA A 340 6.22 -23.80 -11.93
CA ALA A 340 5.08 -24.71 -12.01
C ALA A 340 5.50 -26.05 -12.62
N GLN A 341 5.02 -27.13 -12.02
CA GLN A 341 5.17 -28.48 -12.56
C GLN A 341 4.17 -28.72 -13.69
N ASN A 342 2.98 -28.13 -13.59
CA ASN A 342 1.93 -28.25 -14.59
C ASN A 342 1.03 -27.02 -14.56
N VAL A 343 0.51 -26.62 -15.73
CA VAL A 343 -0.50 -25.57 -15.87
C VAL A 343 -1.56 -26.03 -16.85
N VAL A 344 -2.82 -25.98 -16.40
CA VAL A 344 -4.00 -26.30 -17.19
C VAL A 344 -4.88 -25.07 -17.28
N LEU A 345 -5.27 -24.69 -18.50
CA LEU A 345 -6.25 -23.64 -18.74
C LEU A 345 -7.65 -24.23 -18.59
N ILE A 346 -8.46 -23.67 -17.69
CA ILE A 346 -9.86 -24.05 -17.51
C ILE A 346 -10.75 -22.95 -18.06
N LEU A 347 -11.66 -23.31 -18.97
CA LEU A 347 -12.61 -22.40 -19.59
C LEU A 347 -14.01 -22.56 -18.96
N PHE A 348 -14.70 -21.44 -18.77
CA PHE A 348 -16.02 -21.37 -18.14
C PHE A 348 -17.00 -20.55 -19.00
N GLY A 349 -18.27 -20.95 -18.97
CA GLY A 349 -19.36 -20.18 -19.56
C GLY A 349 -19.86 -19.07 -18.63
N ASP A 350 -20.83 -18.29 -19.09
CA ASP A 350 -21.37 -17.14 -18.34
C ASP A 350 -21.94 -17.53 -16.96
N ASN A 351 -22.52 -18.73 -16.86
CA ASN A 351 -23.04 -19.32 -15.62
C ASN A 351 -21.95 -19.93 -14.71
N LYS A 352 -20.68 -19.68 -15.01
CA LYS A 352 -19.50 -20.22 -14.31
C LYS A 352 -19.41 -21.75 -14.29
N LYS A 353 -20.14 -22.43 -15.18
CA LYS A 353 -19.94 -23.87 -15.41
C LYS A 353 -18.73 -24.08 -16.31
N GLU A 354 -17.95 -25.07 -15.94
CA GLU A 354 -16.77 -25.49 -16.69
C GLU A 354 -17.17 -25.99 -18.08
N LEU A 355 -16.54 -25.43 -19.11
CA LEU A 355 -16.70 -25.83 -20.51
C LEU A 355 -15.67 -26.90 -20.88
N GLY A 356 -14.48 -26.84 -20.29
CA GLY A 356 -13.42 -27.80 -20.52
C GLY A 356 -12.04 -27.35 -20.07
N ARG A 357 -11.08 -28.27 -20.19
CA ARG A 357 -9.68 -28.10 -19.75
C ARG A 357 -8.72 -28.31 -20.89
N LEU A 358 -7.69 -27.47 -20.96
CA LEU A 358 -6.64 -27.53 -21.96
C LEU A 358 -5.28 -27.60 -21.27
N GLN A 359 -4.50 -28.63 -21.58
CA GLN A 359 -3.09 -28.66 -21.22
C GLN A 359 -2.38 -27.48 -21.90
N MET A 360 -1.64 -26.68 -21.11
CA MET A 360 -0.79 -25.63 -21.68
C MET A 360 0.59 -26.16 -22.03
N ASP A 361 1.19 -25.60 -23.08
CA ASP A 361 2.54 -25.91 -23.57
C ASP A 361 3.58 -25.04 -22.87
N TYR A 362 4.60 -25.67 -22.26
CA TYR A 362 5.68 -24.98 -21.55
C TYR A 362 6.85 -24.62 -22.47
N ASN A 363 7.26 -23.36 -22.47
CA ASN A 363 8.50 -22.91 -23.13
C ASN A 363 9.68 -22.92 -22.13
N ALA A 364 10.64 -23.81 -22.33
CA ALA A 364 11.79 -23.96 -21.43
C ALA A 364 12.79 -22.78 -21.43
N GLN A 365 12.74 -21.88 -22.42
CA GLN A 365 13.62 -20.70 -22.45
C GLN A 365 13.02 -19.52 -21.69
N SER A 366 11.72 -19.28 -21.83
CA SER A 366 11.03 -18.16 -21.17
C SER A 366 10.31 -18.54 -19.88
N GLY A 367 10.03 -19.83 -19.65
CA GLY A 367 9.22 -20.25 -18.51
C GLY A 367 7.72 -19.93 -18.68
N VAL A 368 7.30 -19.49 -19.86
CA VAL A 368 5.91 -19.15 -20.20
C VAL A 368 5.16 -20.41 -20.61
N TRP A 369 3.95 -20.57 -20.09
CA TRP A 369 2.97 -21.56 -20.52
C TRP A 369 2.02 -20.94 -21.52
N THR A 370 1.75 -21.60 -22.63
CA THR A 370 0.89 -21.09 -23.71
C THR A 370 -0.22 -22.07 -24.08
N SER A 371 -1.40 -21.56 -24.42
CA SER A 371 -2.45 -22.32 -25.10
C SER A 371 -3.08 -21.45 -26.18
N LEU A 372 -3.16 -21.95 -27.41
CA LEU A 372 -3.94 -21.34 -28.50
C LEU A 372 -5.15 -22.23 -28.76
N THR A 373 -6.36 -21.67 -28.67
CA THR A 373 -7.59 -22.45 -28.76
C THR A 373 -8.71 -21.71 -29.47
N ASP A 374 -9.50 -22.46 -30.24
CA ASP A 374 -10.75 -22.04 -30.87
C ASP A 374 -11.97 -22.25 -29.94
N LYS A 375 -11.76 -22.83 -28.75
CA LYS A 375 -12.81 -23.12 -27.76
C LYS A 375 -13.14 -21.94 -26.86
N ALA A 376 -12.32 -20.90 -26.88
CA ALA A 376 -12.58 -19.63 -26.20
C ALA A 376 -12.86 -18.53 -27.23
N LYS A 377 -13.56 -17.50 -26.77
CA LYS A 377 -13.85 -16.29 -27.53
C LYS A 377 -13.91 -15.10 -26.57
N ASP A 378 -14.10 -13.90 -27.11
CA ASP A 378 -14.44 -12.73 -26.31
C ASP A 378 -15.61 -13.04 -25.35
N GLY A 379 -15.45 -12.67 -24.08
CA GLY A 379 -16.40 -12.93 -22.99
C GLY A 379 -16.23 -14.28 -22.27
N THR A 380 -15.45 -15.22 -22.80
CA THR A 380 -15.18 -16.51 -22.12
C THR A 380 -14.44 -16.27 -20.80
N TYR A 381 -14.95 -16.84 -19.71
CA TYR A 381 -14.27 -16.81 -18.40
C TYR A 381 -13.23 -17.93 -18.30
N TYR A 382 -12.16 -17.71 -17.55
CA TYR A 382 -11.09 -18.68 -17.38
C TYR A 382 -10.33 -18.54 -16.06
N ARG A 383 -9.64 -19.62 -15.69
CA ARG A 383 -8.64 -19.68 -14.62
C ARG A 383 -7.52 -20.64 -15.02
N TYR A 384 -6.37 -20.50 -14.37
CA TYR A 384 -5.28 -21.46 -14.47
C TYR A 384 -5.34 -22.42 -13.28
N LEU A 385 -5.40 -23.72 -13.55
CA LEU A 385 -5.13 -24.76 -12.54
C LEU A 385 -3.63 -25.05 -12.55
N ILE A 386 -2.97 -24.80 -11.44
CA ILE A 386 -1.51 -24.85 -11.33
C ILE A 386 -1.11 -25.90 -10.30
N ASP A 387 -0.17 -26.77 -10.69
CA ASP A 387 0.57 -27.64 -9.77
C ASP A 387 1.95 -27.02 -9.54
N VAL A 388 2.26 -26.56 -8.33
CA VAL A 388 3.51 -25.84 -8.02
C VAL A 388 3.97 -26.07 -6.60
N PHE A 389 5.28 -26.26 -6.40
CA PHE A 389 5.85 -26.30 -5.06
C PHE A 389 5.79 -24.91 -4.42
N HIS A 390 5.12 -24.80 -3.26
CA HIS A 390 5.03 -23.55 -2.51
C HIS A 390 5.94 -23.62 -1.27
N PRO A 391 7.00 -22.80 -1.17
CA PRO A 391 7.98 -22.93 -0.08
C PRO A 391 7.43 -22.68 1.32
N VAL A 392 6.38 -21.86 1.45
CA VAL A 392 5.69 -21.61 2.73
C VAL A 392 5.02 -22.87 3.28
N SER A 393 4.22 -23.59 2.47
CA SER A 393 3.58 -24.84 2.90
C SER A 393 4.52 -26.03 2.87
N GLY A 394 5.60 -25.97 2.08
CA GLY A 394 6.52 -27.09 1.88
C GLY A 394 5.91 -28.23 1.07
N GLN A 395 4.85 -27.97 0.31
CA GLN A 395 4.11 -28.97 -0.46
C GLN A 395 4.00 -28.55 -1.93
N VAL A 396 3.73 -29.52 -2.80
CA VAL A 396 3.25 -29.25 -4.16
C VAL A 396 1.75 -28.97 -4.08
N GLU A 397 1.40 -27.69 -4.19
CA GLU A 397 0.03 -27.22 -4.14
C GLU A 397 -0.67 -27.41 -5.49
N GLN A 398 -1.98 -27.63 -5.43
CA GLN A 398 -2.87 -27.60 -6.59
C GLN A 398 -4.04 -26.67 -6.32
N TYR A 399 -4.14 -25.57 -7.06
CA TYR A 399 -5.26 -24.62 -6.97
C TYR A 399 -5.56 -23.94 -8.30
N GLN A 400 -6.75 -23.38 -8.40
CA GLN A 400 -7.10 -22.47 -9.48
C GLN A 400 -6.72 -21.03 -9.10
N VAL A 401 -6.25 -20.25 -10.06
CA VAL A 401 -5.87 -18.85 -9.88
C VAL A 401 -6.28 -18.04 -11.11
N THR A 402 -6.64 -16.78 -10.89
CA THR A 402 -6.92 -15.81 -11.95
C THR A 402 -5.62 -15.37 -12.64
N ASP A 403 -5.77 -14.73 -13.79
CA ASP A 403 -4.65 -14.21 -14.57
C ASP A 403 -4.14 -12.88 -14.00
N PRO A 404 -2.84 -12.74 -13.68
CA PRO A 404 -2.26 -11.47 -13.22
C PRO A 404 -2.28 -10.38 -14.31
N TYR A 405 -2.45 -10.77 -15.58
CA TYR A 405 -2.65 -9.90 -16.74
C TYR A 405 -4.12 -9.82 -17.17
N SER A 406 -5.06 -10.06 -16.24
CA SER A 406 -6.50 -9.87 -16.50
C SER A 406 -6.78 -8.45 -17.00
N LEU A 407 -7.69 -8.35 -17.98
CA LEU A 407 -8.22 -7.09 -18.53
C LEU A 407 -9.75 -6.97 -18.31
N SER A 408 -10.39 -8.02 -17.82
CA SER A 408 -11.79 -8.09 -17.40
C SER A 408 -11.97 -9.22 -16.39
N LEU A 409 -12.95 -9.11 -15.49
CA LEU A 409 -13.18 -10.01 -14.37
C LEU A 409 -14.67 -10.31 -14.20
N ALA A 410 -14.99 -11.50 -13.69
CA ALA A 410 -16.29 -11.78 -13.10
C ALA A 410 -16.44 -11.02 -11.77
N MET A 411 -17.67 -10.93 -11.25
CA MET A 411 -17.94 -10.35 -9.93
C MET A 411 -17.07 -10.99 -8.83
N ASN A 412 -16.57 -10.17 -7.91
CA ASN A 412 -15.62 -10.50 -6.84
C ASN A 412 -14.32 -11.12 -7.34
N SER A 413 -13.95 -10.81 -8.59
CA SER A 413 -12.67 -11.17 -9.19
C SER A 413 -12.39 -12.67 -9.14
N LYS A 414 -13.47 -13.48 -9.13
CA LYS A 414 -13.40 -14.94 -9.00
C LYS A 414 -12.91 -15.64 -10.27
N TYR A 415 -13.06 -15.00 -11.43
CA TYR A 415 -12.65 -15.51 -12.74
C TYR A 415 -12.12 -14.38 -13.60
N SER A 416 -11.03 -14.63 -14.32
CA SER A 416 -10.58 -13.77 -15.41
C SER A 416 -11.49 -13.94 -16.62
N GLN A 417 -11.58 -12.93 -17.47
CA GLN A 417 -12.38 -12.96 -18.68
C GLN A 417 -11.56 -12.54 -19.90
N VAL A 418 -11.71 -13.27 -21.00
CA VAL A 418 -11.16 -12.86 -22.29
C VAL A 418 -11.90 -11.61 -22.76
N VAL A 419 -11.17 -10.54 -23.08
CA VAL A 419 -11.76 -9.30 -23.58
C VAL A 419 -10.93 -8.69 -24.70
N ASN A 420 -11.61 -8.18 -25.73
CA ASN A 420 -11.03 -7.25 -26.68
C ASN A 420 -11.27 -5.80 -26.23
N LEU A 421 -10.27 -5.12 -25.67
CA LEU A 421 -10.40 -3.71 -25.27
C LEU A 421 -10.66 -2.76 -26.44
N ASP A 422 -10.39 -3.18 -27.68
CA ASP A 422 -10.68 -2.43 -28.90
C ASP A 422 -12.11 -2.63 -29.44
N ASP A 423 -12.92 -3.49 -28.80
CA ASP A 423 -14.33 -3.65 -29.19
C ASP A 423 -15.06 -2.30 -29.11
N PRO A 424 -15.68 -1.83 -30.22
CA PRO A 424 -16.44 -0.58 -30.23
C PRO A 424 -17.54 -0.52 -29.18
N ASN A 425 -18.12 -1.65 -28.76
CA ASN A 425 -19.15 -1.69 -27.72
C ASN A 425 -18.61 -1.42 -26.31
N LEU A 426 -17.29 -1.43 -26.13
CA LEU A 426 -16.62 -1.08 -24.88
C LEU A 426 -16.04 0.34 -24.93
N LYS A 427 -16.33 1.10 -25.97
CA LYS A 427 -15.87 2.49 -26.15
C LYS A 427 -17.10 3.40 -26.17
N PRO A 428 -17.14 4.47 -25.35
CA PRO A 428 -18.18 5.47 -25.53
C PRO A 428 -17.99 6.22 -26.86
N ASP A 429 -19.06 6.86 -27.35
CA ASP A 429 -19.04 7.60 -28.61
C ASP A 429 -17.91 8.65 -28.61
N GLY A 430 -17.05 8.64 -29.62
CA GLY A 430 -15.91 9.57 -29.73
C GLY A 430 -14.70 9.24 -28.84
N TRP A 431 -14.62 8.03 -28.27
CA TRP A 431 -13.49 7.61 -27.42
C TRP A 431 -12.15 7.66 -28.16
N ASP A 432 -12.08 7.14 -29.38
CA ASP A 432 -10.80 7.04 -30.09
C ASP A 432 -10.21 8.43 -30.40
N GLU A 433 -11.06 9.43 -30.66
CA GLU A 433 -10.70 10.83 -30.86
C GLU A 433 -10.49 11.62 -29.56
N LEU A 434 -10.78 11.03 -28.39
CA LEU A 434 -10.63 11.70 -27.10
C LEU A 434 -9.18 12.13 -26.89
N ALA A 435 -8.98 13.45 -26.87
CA ALA A 435 -7.71 14.09 -26.58
C ALA A 435 -7.63 14.53 -25.11
N ARG A 436 -6.39 14.75 -24.63
CA ARG A 436 -6.15 15.45 -23.37
C ARG A 436 -6.68 16.89 -23.43
N PRO A 437 -7.47 17.35 -22.44
CA PRO A 437 -7.97 18.73 -22.42
C PRO A 437 -6.91 19.75 -21.97
N ARG A 438 -5.91 19.34 -21.18
CA ARG A 438 -4.87 20.22 -20.64
C ARG A 438 -3.49 19.77 -21.10
N ASP A 439 -2.67 20.74 -21.50
CA ASP A 439 -1.27 20.51 -21.84
C ASP A 439 -0.45 20.11 -20.61
N GLN A 440 0.48 19.16 -20.77
CA GLN A 440 1.36 18.67 -19.71
C GLN A 440 2.84 18.95 -19.98
N SER A 441 3.18 19.80 -20.94
CA SER A 441 4.58 20.12 -21.25
C SER A 441 5.31 20.86 -20.12
N ASN A 442 4.56 21.55 -19.25
CA ASN A 442 5.07 22.19 -18.04
C ASN A 442 4.23 21.77 -16.81
N PRO A 443 4.67 20.75 -16.05
CA PRO A 443 3.99 20.31 -14.83
C PRO A 443 3.79 21.38 -13.78
N ALA A 444 4.57 22.47 -13.78
CA ALA A 444 4.38 23.56 -12.83
C ALA A 444 3.03 24.26 -13.01
N THR A 445 2.38 24.15 -14.17
CA THR A 445 1.03 24.71 -14.39
C THR A 445 -0.08 23.87 -13.76
N PHE A 446 0.23 22.67 -13.27
CA PHE A 446 -0.79 21.76 -12.75
C PHE A 446 -1.39 22.30 -11.46
N VAL A 447 -2.62 21.89 -11.22
CA VAL A 447 -3.38 22.04 -9.98
C VAL A 447 -4.17 20.75 -9.86
N ILE A 448 -3.69 19.88 -8.96
CA ILE A 448 -4.17 18.51 -8.82
C ILE A 448 -5.20 18.45 -7.70
N TYR A 449 -6.35 17.84 -7.99
CA TYR A 449 -7.45 17.66 -7.05
C TYR A 449 -7.68 16.17 -6.81
N GLU A 450 -7.39 15.69 -5.62
CA GLU A 450 -7.51 14.27 -5.22
C GLU A 450 -8.91 13.95 -4.73
N ALA A 451 -9.55 12.96 -5.34
CA ALA A 451 -10.91 12.52 -5.06
C ALA A 451 -11.00 10.99 -4.98
N HIS A 452 -12.07 10.52 -4.35
CA HIS A 452 -12.48 9.11 -4.30
C HIS A 452 -13.86 8.97 -4.96
N VAL A 453 -14.10 7.86 -5.66
CA VAL A 453 -15.32 7.64 -6.45
C VAL A 453 -16.58 7.70 -5.58
N ARG A 454 -16.53 7.13 -4.35
CA ARG A 454 -17.67 7.21 -3.43
C ARG A 454 -17.84 8.54 -2.77
N ASP A 455 -16.76 9.10 -2.21
CA ASP A 455 -16.79 10.41 -1.56
C ASP A 455 -17.38 11.50 -2.49
N PHE A 456 -17.17 11.35 -3.80
CA PHE A 456 -17.68 12.27 -4.82
C PHE A 456 -19.21 12.32 -4.93
N SER A 457 -19.92 11.21 -4.65
CA SER A 457 -21.35 11.12 -5.02
C SER A 457 -22.24 10.23 -4.15
N ALA A 458 -21.70 9.47 -3.19
CA ALA A 458 -22.46 8.51 -2.39
C ALA A 458 -23.70 9.14 -1.73
N HIS A 459 -23.56 10.37 -1.23
CA HIS A 459 -24.64 11.12 -0.56
C HIS A 459 -25.25 12.24 -1.40
N ASP A 460 -24.90 12.36 -2.69
CA ASP A 460 -25.44 13.44 -3.51
C ASP A 460 -26.83 13.10 -4.04
N GLU A 461 -27.85 13.79 -3.53
CA GLU A 461 -29.24 13.56 -3.92
C GLU A 461 -29.54 13.94 -5.37
N SER A 462 -28.75 14.84 -5.95
CA SER A 462 -28.89 15.25 -7.36
C SER A 462 -28.37 14.21 -8.36
N THR A 463 -27.55 13.27 -7.89
CA THR A 463 -27.09 12.10 -8.63
C THR A 463 -28.13 10.98 -8.53
N LYS A 464 -28.41 10.34 -9.66
CA LYS A 464 -29.34 9.20 -9.72
C LYS A 464 -28.94 8.13 -8.69
N PRO A 465 -29.89 7.58 -7.91
CA PRO A 465 -29.57 6.62 -6.85
C PRO A 465 -28.67 5.47 -7.28
N GLU A 466 -28.90 4.90 -8.47
CA GLU A 466 -28.12 3.79 -9.02
C GLU A 466 -26.68 4.17 -9.45
N TYR A 467 -26.37 5.47 -9.56
CA TYR A 467 -25.04 5.97 -9.96
C TYR A 467 -24.25 6.53 -8.77
N ARG A 468 -24.84 6.63 -7.58
CA ARG A 468 -24.15 7.14 -6.39
C ARG A 468 -23.01 6.21 -5.99
N GLY A 469 -21.82 6.79 -5.86
CA GLY A 469 -20.57 6.06 -5.60
C GLY A 469 -20.11 5.16 -6.74
N LYS A 470 -20.50 5.48 -7.98
CA LYS A 470 -20.14 4.73 -9.20
C LYS A 470 -19.38 5.61 -10.20
N PHE A 471 -18.69 5.01 -11.15
CA PHE A 471 -18.09 5.71 -12.29
C PHE A 471 -19.10 6.58 -13.05
N LYS A 472 -20.36 6.11 -13.15
CA LYS A 472 -21.46 6.83 -13.83
C LYS A 472 -21.89 8.13 -13.15
N ALA A 473 -21.50 8.38 -11.90
CA ALA A 473 -21.76 9.67 -11.25
C ALA A 473 -21.13 10.83 -12.02
N PHE A 474 -19.92 10.65 -12.54
CA PHE A 474 -19.18 11.69 -13.27
C PHE A 474 -19.84 12.08 -14.59
N THR A 475 -20.72 11.23 -15.14
CA THR A 475 -21.46 11.51 -16.37
C THR A 475 -22.77 12.27 -16.11
N GLN A 476 -23.15 12.52 -14.85
CA GLN A 476 -24.36 13.28 -14.51
C GLN A 476 -24.08 14.78 -14.61
N SER A 477 -24.11 15.31 -15.84
CA SER A 477 -23.70 16.67 -16.19
C SER A 477 -24.31 17.79 -15.34
N ASP A 478 -25.51 17.55 -14.82
CA ASP A 478 -26.34 18.51 -14.09
C ASP A 478 -26.32 18.27 -12.56
N SER A 479 -25.63 17.22 -12.10
CA SER A 479 -25.46 16.96 -10.68
C SER A 479 -24.62 18.06 -10.02
N VAL A 480 -24.91 18.34 -8.74
CA VAL A 480 -24.17 19.28 -7.90
C VAL A 480 -22.66 18.98 -7.88
N PRO A 481 -22.18 17.73 -7.62
CA PRO A 481 -20.75 17.42 -7.60
C PRO A 481 -20.06 17.61 -8.98
N VAL A 482 -20.69 17.23 -10.10
CA VAL A 482 -20.12 17.47 -11.44
C VAL A 482 -20.06 18.96 -11.76
N ASN A 483 -21.10 19.73 -11.42
CA ASN A 483 -21.11 21.18 -11.58
C ASN A 483 -20.05 21.87 -10.71
N HIS A 484 -19.79 21.34 -9.51
CA HIS A 484 -18.70 21.80 -8.66
C HIS A 484 -17.33 21.57 -9.32
N LEU A 485 -17.05 20.37 -9.86
CA LEU A 485 -15.81 20.12 -10.60
C LEU A 485 -15.68 21.02 -11.84
N LYS A 486 -16.76 21.23 -12.61
CA LYS A 486 -16.78 22.20 -13.72
C LYS A 486 -16.42 23.61 -13.25
N LYS A 487 -16.92 24.05 -12.09
CA LYS A 487 -16.58 25.34 -11.47
C LYS A 487 -15.10 25.39 -11.12
N LEU A 488 -14.53 24.35 -10.50
CA LEU A 488 -13.11 24.26 -10.19
C LEU A 488 -12.25 24.30 -11.46
N SER A 489 -12.58 23.49 -12.47
CA SER A 489 -11.87 23.42 -13.74
C SER A 489 -11.85 24.74 -14.50
N LYS A 490 -13.01 25.41 -14.57
CA LYS A 490 -13.16 26.72 -15.21
C LYS A 490 -12.28 27.80 -14.57
N ASN A 491 -11.95 27.66 -13.29
CA ASN A 491 -11.08 28.60 -12.57
C ASN A 491 -9.62 28.16 -12.52
N GLY A 492 -9.27 26.98 -13.04
CA GLY A 492 -7.89 26.59 -13.25
C GLY A 492 -7.42 25.31 -12.57
N VAL A 493 -8.32 24.54 -11.96
CA VAL A 493 -7.99 23.15 -11.58
C VAL A 493 -7.83 22.33 -12.85
N THR A 494 -6.73 21.60 -12.98
CA THR A 494 -6.35 20.99 -14.27
C THR A 494 -6.43 19.47 -14.26
N HIS A 495 -6.27 18.84 -13.11
CA HIS A 495 -6.17 17.39 -12.98
C HIS A 495 -7.09 16.87 -11.88
N LEU A 496 -7.84 15.82 -12.19
CA LEU A 496 -8.56 15.01 -11.21
C LEU A 496 -7.71 13.77 -10.92
N HIS A 497 -7.16 13.69 -9.71
CA HIS A 497 -6.53 12.50 -9.19
C HIS A 497 -7.58 11.62 -8.55
N LEU A 498 -7.71 10.39 -9.02
CA LEU A 498 -8.60 9.40 -8.41
C LEU A 498 -7.76 8.44 -7.56
N LEU A 499 -8.20 8.25 -6.31
CA LEU A 499 -7.81 7.11 -5.46
C LEU A 499 -7.99 5.78 -6.23
N PRO A 500 -7.45 4.65 -5.73
CA PRO A 500 -7.49 3.37 -6.42
C PRO A 500 -8.80 3.06 -7.16
N ILE A 501 -8.72 2.97 -8.49
CA ILE A 501 -9.83 2.59 -9.39
C ILE A 501 -9.51 1.32 -10.20
N PHE A 502 -8.38 0.66 -9.90
CA PHE A 502 -8.09 -0.71 -10.29
C PHE A 502 -8.83 -1.69 -9.35
N ASP A 503 -8.92 -2.95 -9.72
CA ASP A 503 -9.57 -4.01 -8.93
C ASP A 503 -8.94 -4.22 -7.55
N ILE A 504 -9.71 -3.94 -6.51
CA ILE A 504 -9.30 -4.02 -5.10
C ILE A 504 -9.90 -5.25 -4.41
N ALA A 505 -9.31 -5.65 -3.29
CA ALA A 505 -9.71 -6.85 -2.57
C ALA A 505 -10.77 -6.64 -1.48
N THR A 506 -10.97 -5.40 -1.03
CA THR A 506 -11.56 -5.09 0.29
C THR A 506 -13.02 -4.65 0.27
N ILE A 507 -13.68 -4.71 -0.90
CA ILE A 507 -15.12 -4.47 -1.03
C ILE A 507 -15.76 -5.68 -1.70
N ASP A 508 -16.88 -6.17 -1.16
CA ASP A 508 -17.70 -7.17 -1.86
C ASP A 508 -18.46 -6.48 -3.02
N GLU A 509 -18.18 -6.91 -4.25
CA GLU A 509 -18.82 -6.42 -5.46
C GLU A 509 -20.27 -6.90 -5.61
N ASP A 510 -20.70 -7.92 -4.85
CA ASP A 510 -22.11 -8.34 -4.79
C ASP A 510 -22.90 -7.42 -3.87
N THR A 511 -23.70 -6.54 -4.48
CA THR A 511 -24.59 -5.61 -3.76
C THR A 511 -25.57 -6.27 -2.78
N GLN A 512 -25.80 -7.59 -2.84
CA GLN A 512 -26.60 -8.33 -1.86
C GLN A 512 -25.83 -8.68 -0.57
N GLN A 513 -24.49 -8.64 -0.60
CA GLN A 513 -23.61 -8.85 0.54
C GLN A 513 -23.13 -7.54 1.16
N VAL A 514 -23.75 -6.41 0.78
CA VAL A 514 -23.34 -5.07 1.20
C VAL A 514 -24.48 -4.29 1.86
N ALA A 515 -24.18 -3.57 2.94
CA ALA A 515 -25.09 -2.67 3.63
C ALA A 515 -24.51 -1.25 3.71
N ASN A 516 -25.05 -0.34 2.91
CA ASN A 516 -24.69 1.09 2.93
C ASN A 516 -25.63 1.89 3.85
N ILE A 517 -25.18 3.04 4.33
CA ILE A 517 -25.83 3.71 5.46
C ILE A 517 -27.24 4.27 5.17
N GLU A 518 -27.61 4.44 3.90
CA GLU A 518 -28.96 4.84 3.48
C GLU A 518 -29.98 3.69 3.54
N GLN A 519 -29.54 2.44 3.71
CA GLN A 519 -30.41 1.28 3.74
C GLN A 519 -31.00 1.03 5.14
N PRO A 520 -32.11 0.29 5.25
CA PRO A 520 -32.66 -0.13 6.53
C PRO A 520 -31.63 -0.86 7.41
N PHE A 521 -31.65 -0.63 8.72
CA PHE A 521 -30.73 -1.30 9.66
C PHE A 521 -30.86 -2.83 9.62
N SER A 522 -32.05 -3.34 9.29
CA SER A 522 -32.29 -4.78 9.11
C SER A 522 -31.45 -5.40 7.97
N THR A 523 -31.02 -4.61 6.98
CA THR A 523 -30.09 -5.08 5.93
C THR A 523 -28.72 -5.40 6.53
N LEU A 524 -28.15 -4.49 7.34
CA LEU A 524 -26.89 -4.71 8.04
C LEU A 524 -26.96 -5.95 8.94
N CYS A 525 -28.06 -6.12 9.69
CA CYS A 525 -28.27 -7.31 10.52
C CYS A 525 -28.38 -8.63 9.74
N ALA A 526 -28.83 -8.58 8.49
CA ALA A 526 -28.99 -9.78 7.67
C ALA A 526 -27.66 -10.30 7.13
N ILE A 527 -26.69 -9.41 6.89
CA ILE A 527 -25.41 -9.74 6.26
C ILE A 527 -24.23 -9.75 7.25
N ASN A 528 -24.29 -8.97 8.33
CA ASN A 528 -23.28 -8.95 9.36
C ASN A 528 -23.80 -9.65 10.64
N PRO A 529 -23.38 -10.90 10.91
CA PRO A 529 -23.83 -11.65 12.07
C PRO A 529 -23.36 -11.06 13.41
N GLU A 530 -22.29 -10.26 13.44
CA GLU A 530 -21.77 -9.64 14.66
C GLU A 530 -22.74 -8.62 15.24
N VAL A 531 -23.58 -8.01 14.40
CA VAL A 531 -24.62 -7.04 14.83
C VAL A 531 -25.57 -7.67 15.83
N SER A 532 -25.92 -8.95 15.64
CA SER A 532 -26.83 -9.68 16.54
C SER A 532 -26.27 -9.87 17.96
N GLN A 533 -24.95 -9.81 18.11
CA GLN A 533 -24.24 -9.91 19.39
C GLN A 533 -23.86 -8.53 19.96
N SER A 534 -24.07 -7.47 19.19
CA SER A 534 -23.76 -6.10 19.57
C SER A 534 -24.87 -5.46 20.42
N THR A 535 -24.54 -4.31 20.99
CA THR A 535 -25.48 -3.40 21.67
C THR A 535 -26.56 -2.84 20.74
N PHE A 536 -26.37 -2.91 19.42
CA PHE A 536 -27.29 -2.40 18.40
C PHE A 536 -28.27 -3.46 17.86
N SER A 537 -28.23 -4.69 18.39
CA SER A 537 -29.08 -5.82 17.95
C SER A 537 -30.59 -5.53 17.99
N ALA A 538 -31.05 -4.64 18.87
CA ALA A 538 -32.45 -4.22 18.94
C ALA A 538 -32.90 -3.47 17.68
N ASP A 539 -32.00 -2.77 17.00
CA ASP A 539 -32.30 -1.98 15.80
C ASP A 539 -32.57 -2.84 14.56
N CYS A 540 -32.24 -4.13 14.60
CA CYS A 540 -32.59 -5.10 13.57
C CYS A 540 -34.11 -5.22 13.35
N GLN A 541 -34.93 -4.85 14.34
CA GLN A 541 -36.39 -4.84 14.26
C GLN A 541 -36.96 -3.41 14.13
N SER A 542 -36.10 -2.39 14.03
CA SER A 542 -36.52 -1.01 13.84
C SER A 542 -36.85 -0.74 12.36
N ASN A 543 -37.56 0.37 12.11
CA ASN A 543 -37.77 0.90 10.76
C ASN A 543 -36.73 1.96 10.38
N LEU A 544 -35.66 2.12 11.17
CA LEU A 544 -34.63 3.11 10.94
C LEU A 544 -33.66 2.61 9.87
N THR A 545 -33.12 3.54 9.11
CA THR A 545 -31.90 3.36 8.32
C THR A 545 -30.68 3.31 9.24
N ILE A 546 -29.56 2.82 8.70
CA ILE A 546 -28.30 2.78 9.45
C ILE A 546 -27.82 4.20 9.79
N ALA A 547 -27.95 5.16 8.86
CA ALA A 547 -27.64 6.57 9.09
C ALA A 547 -28.48 7.18 10.21
N GLU A 548 -29.80 6.91 10.27
CA GLU A 548 -30.66 7.40 11.36
C GLU A 548 -30.27 6.81 12.73
N VAL A 549 -29.74 5.57 12.77
CA VAL A 549 -29.20 4.99 14.01
C VAL A 549 -27.87 5.68 14.39
N LEU A 550 -26.97 5.91 13.43
CA LEU A 550 -25.73 6.68 13.67
C LEU A 550 -26.04 8.08 14.23
N GLU A 551 -26.98 8.81 13.63
CA GLU A 551 -27.45 10.12 14.11
C GLU A 551 -28.02 10.05 15.54
N ARG A 552 -28.80 9.00 15.85
CA ARG A 552 -29.31 8.77 17.21
C ARG A 552 -28.18 8.59 18.21
N GLU A 553 -27.21 7.74 17.88
CA GLU A 553 -26.10 7.42 18.80
C GLU A 553 -25.13 8.58 18.99
N GLN A 554 -24.92 9.41 17.96
CA GLN A 554 -24.10 10.61 18.01
C GLN A 554 -24.48 11.54 19.18
N SER A 555 -25.76 11.62 19.53
CA SER A 555 -26.24 12.46 20.64
C SER A 555 -25.72 12.06 22.03
N SER A 556 -25.25 10.82 22.18
CA SER A 556 -24.72 10.24 23.42
C SER A 556 -23.28 9.72 23.30
N ASP A 557 -22.62 10.06 22.19
CA ASP A 557 -21.25 9.65 21.90
C ASP A 557 -20.25 10.44 22.75
N SER A 558 -19.36 9.73 23.44
CA SER A 558 -18.28 10.30 24.26
C SER A 558 -17.10 9.34 24.36
N ALA A 559 -15.97 9.78 24.91
CA ALA A 559 -14.80 8.93 25.09
C ALA A 559 -15.09 7.67 25.93
N GLU A 560 -15.98 7.77 26.91
CA GLU A 560 -16.45 6.64 27.73
C GLU A 560 -17.43 5.73 27.00
N ASN A 561 -18.12 6.23 25.98
CA ASN A 561 -19.18 5.54 25.25
C ASN A 561 -19.16 5.94 23.75
N PRO A 562 -18.12 5.54 22.99
CA PRO A 562 -17.89 5.98 21.61
C PRO A 562 -18.73 5.17 20.61
N LYS A 563 -20.04 5.18 20.79
CA LYS A 563 -21.00 4.33 20.09
C LYS A 563 -21.03 4.51 18.59
N VAL A 564 -20.78 5.73 18.08
CA VAL A 564 -20.81 5.99 16.63
C VAL A 564 -19.76 5.15 15.94
N GLN A 565 -18.52 5.17 16.41
CA GLN A 565 -17.47 4.35 15.80
C GLN A 565 -17.61 2.86 16.12
N GLU A 566 -18.23 2.48 17.24
CA GLU A 566 -18.57 1.07 17.51
C GLU A 566 -19.55 0.53 16.47
N LEU A 567 -20.61 1.29 16.16
CA LEU A 567 -21.54 0.94 15.10
C LEU A 567 -20.86 1.01 13.73
N ASN A 568 -20.07 2.05 13.47
CA ASN A 568 -19.34 2.19 12.20
C ASN A 568 -18.39 1.04 11.93
N ARG A 569 -17.83 0.40 12.97
CA ARG A 569 -16.99 -0.79 12.79
C ARG A 569 -17.78 -2.01 12.32
N LEU A 570 -19.04 -2.15 12.75
CA LEU A 570 -19.94 -3.18 12.24
C LEU A 570 -20.36 -2.88 10.80
N ILE A 571 -20.52 -1.61 10.45
CA ILE A 571 -20.87 -1.15 9.10
C ILE A 571 -19.70 -1.44 8.14
N SER A 572 -18.50 -0.98 8.47
CA SER A 572 -17.31 -1.05 7.59
C SER A 572 -16.91 -2.48 7.21
N ALA A 573 -17.30 -3.48 8.00
CA ALA A 573 -17.05 -4.88 7.68
C ALA A 573 -17.82 -5.37 6.44
N THR A 574 -18.88 -4.67 6.03
CA THR A 574 -19.80 -5.09 4.98
C THR A 574 -20.37 -3.91 4.19
N ASP A 575 -19.78 -2.71 4.22
CA ASP A 575 -20.24 -1.59 3.42
C ASP A 575 -19.53 -1.54 2.05
N SER A 576 -19.85 -0.56 1.22
CA SER A 576 -19.18 -0.35 -0.05
C SER A 576 -17.94 0.55 0.06
N PHE A 577 -17.36 0.78 1.23
CA PHE A 577 -16.33 1.81 1.39
C PHE A 577 -14.95 1.22 1.71
N ASN A 578 -14.00 1.49 0.84
CA ASN A 578 -12.59 1.44 1.16
C ASN A 578 -11.85 2.47 0.29
N TRP A 579 -10.70 2.98 0.73
CA TRP A 579 -9.81 3.74 -0.17
C TRP A 579 -9.27 2.89 -1.32
N GLY A 580 -9.07 1.59 -1.09
CA GLY A 580 -8.68 0.64 -2.12
C GLY A 580 -7.16 0.47 -2.31
N TYR A 581 -6.35 0.83 -1.32
CA TYR A 581 -4.91 0.53 -1.31
C TYR A 581 -4.65 -0.97 -0.99
N ASP A 582 -5.42 -1.86 -1.65
CA ASP A 582 -5.47 -3.30 -1.41
C ASP A 582 -5.53 -4.06 -2.76
N PRO A 583 -4.43 -4.09 -3.54
CA PRO A 583 -4.49 -4.56 -4.93
C PRO A 583 -4.82 -6.04 -5.06
N PHE A 584 -5.83 -6.34 -5.88
CA PHE A 584 -6.14 -7.71 -6.30
C PHE A 584 -5.70 -7.93 -7.77
N HIS A 585 -6.19 -7.12 -8.72
CA HIS A 585 -5.70 -7.13 -10.10
C HIS A 585 -5.36 -5.73 -10.61
N TYR A 586 -4.09 -5.50 -10.93
CA TYR A 586 -3.57 -4.17 -11.26
C TYR A 586 -4.11 -3.53 -12.55
N THR A 587 -4.74 -4.29 -13.45
CA THR A 587 -5.06 -3.84 -14.82
C THR A 587 -6.52 -4.08 -15.21
N VAL A 588 -7.42 -4.11 -14.23
CA VAL A 588 -8.87 -4.18 -14.43
C VAL A 588 -9.53 -3.08 -13.61
N PRO A 589 -10.57 -2.39 -14.10
CA PRO A 589 -11.30 -1.42 -13.29
C PRO A 589 -11.97 -2.08 -12.10
N GLU A 590 -12.10 -1.34 -11.00
CA GLU A 590 -12.83 -1.79 -9.80
C GLU A 590 -14.30 -2.09 -10.11
N GLY A 591 -14.80 -3.26 -9.71
CA GLY A 591 -16.17 -3.67 -10.02
C GLY A 591 -17.22 -3.07 -9.11
N SER A 592 -16.91 -2.80 -7.84
CA SER A 592 -17.84 -2.15 -6.91
C SER A 592 -18.17 -0.70 -7.31
N TYR A 593 -17.34 -0.06 -8.14
CA TYR A 593 -17.62 1.26 -8.73
C TYR A 593 -18.39 1.19 -10.06
N ALA A 594 -18.63 0.00 -10.60
CA ALA A 594 -19.56 -0.20 -11.71
C ALA A 594 -20.99 -0.45 -11.20
N ILE A 595 -21.98 -0.17 -12.04
CA ILE A 595 -23.38 -0.53 -11.75
C ILE A 595 -23.52 -2.05 -11.76
N ASN A 596 -22.86 -2.71 -12.70
CA ASN A 596 -22.76 -4.15 -12.77
C ASN A 596 -21.29 -4.56 -12.75
N ALA A 597 -20.88 -5.27 -11.70
CA ALA A 597 -19.54 -5.80 -11.57
C ALA A 597 -19.29 -7.01 -12.49
N GLU A 598 -20.32 -7.70 -12.97
CA GLU A 598 -20.15 -8.93 -13.74
C GLU A 598 -19.65 -8.67 -15.17
N GLY A 599 -18.35 -8.93 -15.40
CA GLY A 599 -17.73 -8.89 -16.72
C GLY A 599 -17.39 -7.49 -17.21
N LYS A 600 -17.65 -7.23 -18.49
CA LYS A 600 -17.08 -6.10 -19.25
C LYS A 600 -17.73 -4.73 -19.00
N SER A 601 -18.85 -4.65 -18.27
CA SER A 601 -19.56 -3.37 -18.03
C SER A 601 -18.68 -2.32 -17.37
N ARG A 602 -17.87 -2.74 -16.39
CA ARG A 602 -16.91 -1.87 -15.68
C ARG A 602 -15.91 -1.15 -16.60
N ILE A 603 -15.56 -1.76 -17.74
CA ILE A 603 -14.64 -1.19 -18.74
C ILE A 603 -15.30 0.02 -19.42
N LEU A 604 -16.53 -0.15 -19.89
CA LEU A 604 -17.27 0.92 -20.56
C LEU A 604 -17.56 2.06 -19.59
N GLU A 605 -18.04 1.75 -18.37
CA GLU A 605 -18.39 2.75 -17.38
C GLU A 605 -17.16 3.57 -16.92
N MET A 606 -15.99 2.93 -16.75
CA MET A 606 -14.75 3.65 -16.45
C MET A 606 -14.34 4.56 -17.62
N ARG A 607 -14.45 4.10 -18.88
CA ARG A 607 -14.15 4.93 -20.07
C ARG A 607 -15.13 6.10 -20.19
N GLU A 608 -16.41 5.90 -19.90
CA GLU A 608 -17.40 6.97 -19.85
C GLU A 608 -17.06 8.02 -18.77
N MET A 609 -16.62 7.58 -17.59
CA MET A 609 -16.11 8.50 -16.55
C MET A 609 -14.91 9.30 -17.07
N VAL A 610 -13.89 8.64 -17.61
CA VAL A 610 -12.69 9.33 -18.12
C VAL A 610 -13.07 10.32 -19.23
N GLN A 611 -13.96 9.93 -20.15
CA GLN A 611 -14.46 10.80 -21.20
C GLN A 611 -15.19 12.01 -20.63
N ALA A 612 -16.11 11.83 -19.67
CA ALA A 612 -16.85 12.92 -19.05
C ALA A 612 -15.91 13.88 -18.29
N VAL A 613 -14.91 13.37 -17.57
CA VAL A 613 -13.91 14.20 -16.89
C VAL A 613 -13.11 15.04 -17.90
N LYS A 614 -12.71 14.44 -19.02
CA LYS A 614 -11.88 15.10 -20.03
C LYS A 614 -12.66 16.07 -20.91
N GLN A 615 -13.85 15.70 -21.37
CA GLN A 615 -14.65 16.49 -22.32
C GLN A 615 -15.59 17.48 -21.63
N ASP A 616 -16.33 17.04 -20.60
CA ASP A 616 -17.40 17.84 -19.99
C ASP A 616 -16.92 18.66 -18.79
N ILE A 617 -16.02 18.10 -17.99
CA ILE A 617 -15.41 18.77 -16.82
C ILE A 617 -14.13 19.52 -17.24
N ASN A 618 -13.47 19.11 -18.31
CA ASN A 618 -12.25 19.72 -18.86
C ASN A 618 -11.02 19.63 -17.93
N MET A 619 -10.82 18.45 -17.33
CA MET A 619 -9.63 18.09 -16.53
C MET A 619 -8.94 16.86 -17.12
N ASN A 620 -7.62 16.78 -16.96
CA ASN A 620 -6.87 15.54 -17.16
C ASN A 620 -7.14 14.56 -16.00
N VAL A 621 -6.92 13.26 -16.23
CA VAL A 621 -7.14 12.21 -15.22
C VAL A 621 -5.82 11.64 -14.73
N VAL A 622 -5.64 11.63 -13.41
CA VAL A 622 -4.53 10.94 -12.74
C VAL A 622 -5.07 9.70 -12.03
N MET A 623 -4.38 8.59 -12.19
CA MET A 623 -4.69 7.35 -11.46
C MET A 623 -3.67 7.13 -10.34
N ASP A 624 -4.17 6.87 -9.12
CA ASP A 624 -3.35 6.31 -8.05
C ASP A 624 -3.06 4.83 -8.35
N VAL A 625 -1.78 4.44 -8.30
CA VAL A 625 -1.33 3.08 -8.57
C VAL A 625 -0.49 2.54 -7.42
N VAL A 626 -0.76 1.30 -7.04
CA VAL A 626 -0.27 0.70 -5.79
C VAL A 626 0.53 -0.56 -6.09
N TYR A 627 1.63 -0.40 -6.82
CA TYR A 627 2.45 -1.54 -7.24
C TYR A 627 3.44 -2.04 -6.16
N ASN A 628 3.55 -1.34 -5.03
CA ASN A 628 4.52 -1.61 -3.97
C ASN A 628 4.16 -2.82 -3.08
N HIS A 629 2.91 -3.29 -3.13
CA HIS A 629 2.46 -4.49 -2.44
C HIS A 629 1.29 -5.18 -3.16
N THR A 630 1.02 -6.42 -2.79
CA THR A 630 -0.25 -7.12 -3.06
C THR A 630 -1.09 -7.16 -1.78
N ASN A 631 -2.42 -7.30 -1.90
CA ASN A 631 -3.28 -7.46 -0.72
C ASN A 631 -2.91 -8.70 0.12
N SER A 632 -2.47 -9.77 -0.53
CA SER A 632 -2.05 -11.00 0.14
C SER A 632 -0.97 -11.74 -0.66
N ALA A 633 -0.29 -12.65 0.02
CA ALA A 633 0.63 -13.64 -0.53
C ALA A 633 0.38 -15.02 0.09
N GLY A 634 1.17 -16.02 -0.29
CA GLY A 634 1.06 -17.39 0.19
C GLY A 634 0.00 -18.23 -0.52
N PRO A 635 -0.10 -19.53 -0.18
CA PRO A 635 -0.90 -20.49 -0.93
C PRO A 635 -2.38 -20.51 -0.51
N LEU A 636 -2.75 -19.88 0.60
CA LEU A 636 -4.08 -20.04 1.20
C LEU A 636 -5.04 -18.90 0.88
N SER A 637 -4.57 -17.65 0.86
CA SER A 637 -5.46 -16.48 0.69
C SER A 637 -6.14 -16.49 -0.69
N ASP A 638 -7.44 -16.20 -0.72
CA ASP A 638 -8.23 -16.09 -1.95
C ASP A 638 -7.76 -14.93 -2.86
N THR A 639 -7.12 -13.92 -2.28
CA THR A 639 -6.63 -12.72 -2.97
C THR A 639 -5.13 -12.78 -3.30
N SER A 640 -4.46 -13.89 -2.96
CA SER A 640 -3.09 -14.18 -3.41
C SER A 640 -3.13 -14.71 -4.84
N VAL A 641 -2.69 -13.89 -5.81
CA VAL A 641 -2.62 -14.26 -7.24
C VAL A 641 -1.18 -14.56 -7.63
N LEU A 642 -0.31 -13.55 -7.50
CA LEU A 642 1.06 -13.60 -7.97
C LEU A 642 1.89 -14.68 -7.26
N ASP A 643 1.80 -14.75 -5.92
CA ASP A 643 2.55 -15.72 -5.12
C ASP A 643 2.01 -17.15 -5.26
N LYS A 644 0.76 -17.32 -5.68
CA LYS A 644 0.23 -18.63 -6.09
C LYS A 644 0.81 -19.10 -7.43
N ILE A 645 1.05 -18.19 -8.38
CA ILE A 645 1.55 -18.57 -9.71
C ILE A 645 3.05 -18.83 -9.70
N VAL A 646 3.82 -17.91 -9.07
CA VAL A 646 5.27 -18.04 -8.92
C VAL A 646 5.65 -17.73 -7.47
N PRO A 647 5.52 -18.72 -6.57
CA PRO A 647 5.82 -18.55 -5.17
C PRO A 647 7.22 -17.95 -4.95
N TRP A 648 7.32 -17.00 -4.02
CA TRP A 648 8.58 -16.35 -3.61
C TRP A 648 9.30 -15.54 -4.71
N TYR A 649 8.61 -15.17 -5.79
CA TYR A 649 9.18 -14.33 -6.84
C TYR A 649 8.63 -12.90 -6.85
N TYR A 650 7.31 -12.71 -6.88
CA TYR A 650 6.74 -11.37 -7.03
C TYR A 650 6.76 -10.55 -5.74
N ASN A 651 6.89 -11.22 -4.60
CA ASN A 651 6.97 -10.61 -3.28
C ASN A 651 8.41 -10.51 -2.81
N ARG A 652 8.72 -9.43 -2.10
CA ARG A 652 10.02 -9.27 -1.47
C ARG A 652 10.06 -10.06 -0.17
N LEU A 653 11.17 -10.74 0.05
CA LEU A 653 11.32 -11.66 1.17
C LEU A 653 12.41 -11.19 2.11
N ASN A 654 12.22 -11.51 3.38
CA ASN A 654 13.25 -11.37 4.39
C ASN A 654 14.45 -12.28 4.03
N PRO A 655 15.69 -11.75 3.97
CA PRO A 655 16.84 -12.53 3.54
C PRO A 655 17.21 -13.71 4.46
N LEU A 656 16.74 -13.69 5.71
CA LEU A 656 16.96 -14.74 6.70
C LEU A 656 15.80 -15.73 6.67
N THR A 657 14.58 -15.27 6.94
CA THR A 657 13.44 -16.17 7.20
C THR A 657 12.69 -16.63 5.94
N GLY A 658 12.79 -15.89 4.83
CA GLY A 658 11.95 -16.09 3.65
C GLY A 658 10.48 -15.67 3.85
N ALA A 659 10.16 -15.03 4.97
CA ALA A 659 8.85 -14.41 5.16
C ALA A 659 8.69 -13.24 4.19
N VAL A 660 7.47 -13.04 3.69
CA VAL A 660 7.14 -11.84 2.92
C VAL A 660 7.29 -10.61 3.82
N GLU A 661 8.02 -9.60 3.34
CA GLU A 661 8.16 -8.32 4.04
C GLU A 661 6.84 -7.56 3.98
N ASN A 662 6.47 -6.87 5.07
CA ASN A 662 5.18 -6.15 5.18
C ASN A 662 5.32 -4.70 5.64
N SER A 663 6.44 -4.05 5.33
CA SER A 663 6.67 -2.68 5.78
C SER A 663 5.67 -1.68 5.20
N THR A 664 5.09 -1.96 4.02
CA THR A 664 4.15 -1.04 3.35
C THR A 664 2.78 -1.03 4.02
N CYS A 665 2.35 -2.18 4.56
CA CYS A 665 1.12 -2.49 5.32
C CYS A 665 0.73 -3.96 5.09
N CYS A 666 0.90 -4.41 3.84
CA CYS A 666 0.46 -5.67 3.26
C CYS A 666 1.67 -6.42 2.68
N SER A 667 1.48 -7.33 1.73
CA SER A 667 2.55 -8.18 1.18
C SER A 667 3.43 -7.43 0.17
N ASN A 668 4.59 -6.91 0.59
CA ASN A 668 5.48 -6.11 -0.26
C ASN A 668 5.82 -6.86 -1.58
N THR A 669 5.75 -6.15 -2.70
CA THR A 669 6.21 -6.66 -4.00
C THR A 669 7.71 -6.46 -4.17
N ALA A 670 8.30 -7.11 -5.17
CA ALA A 670 9.71 -6.99 -5.54
C ALA A 670 9.87 -6.40 -6.96
N PRO A 671 9.59 -5.10 -7.20
CA PRO A 671 9.80 -4.42 -8.48
C PRO A 671 11.25 -4.46 -9.02
N GLU A 672 12.23 -4.83 -8.20
CA GLU A 672 13.60 -5.15 -8.61
C GLU A 672 13.71 -6.46 -9.42
N HIS A 673 12.71 -7.34 -9.33
CA HIS A 673 12.65 -8.56 -10.14
C HIS A 673 12.08 -8.26 -11.53
N ALA A 674 12.70 -8.85 -12.55
CA ALA A 674 12.52 -8.46 -13.94
C ALA A 674 11.07 -8.62 -14.47
N MET A 675 10.34 -9.63 -14.00
CA MET A 675 8.95 -9.89 -14.42
C MET A 675 7.92 -9.13 -13.58
N MET A 676 8.24 -8.72 -12.34
CA MET A 676 7.41 -7.75 -11.62
C MET A 676 7.52 -6.37 -12.27
N ALA A 677 8.75 -5.93 -12.59
CA ALA A 677 8.99 -4.69 -13.34
C ALA A 677 8.24 -4.66 -14.70
N LYS A 678 8.22 -5.80 -15.40
CA LYS A 678 7.46 -5.95 -16.64
C LYS A 678 5.95 -5.86 -16.41
N LEU A 679 5.40 -6.53 -15.39
CA LEU A 679 3.98 -6.46 -15.07
C LEU A 679 3.54 -5.01 -14.82
N ILE A 680 4.31 -4.26 -14.02
CA ILE A 680 4.06 -2.84 -13.74
C ILE A 680 4.04 -2.04 -15.05
N LYS A 681 5.08 -2.19 -15.88
CA LYS A 681 5.19 -1.50 -17.16
C LYS A 681 4.04 -1.81 -18.10
N ASP A 682 3.71 -3.08 -18.29
CA ASP A 682 2.65 -3.53 -19.19
C ASP A 682 1.28 -3.03 -18.70
N SER A 683 1.02 -3.07 -17.39
CA SER A 683 -0.19 -2.55 -16.75
C SER A 683 -0.37 -1.05 -17.00
N LEU A 684 0.67 -0.25 -16.75
CA LEU A 684 0.66 1.20 -16.98
C LEU A 684 0.44 1.55 -18.47
N VAL A 685 1.00 0.77 -19.39
CA VAL A 685 0.78 0.94 -20.83
C VAL A 685 -0.69 0.71 -21.20
N VAL A 686 -1.36 -0.28 -20.60
CA VAL A 686 -2.80 -0.50 -20.80
C VAL A 686 -3.61 0.68 -20.26
N TRP A 687 -3.33 1.14 -19.04
CA TRP A 687 -4.03 2.30 -18.47
C TRP A 687 -3.86 3.57 -19.33
N SER A 688 -2.67 3.82 -19.84
CA SER A 688 -2.41 4.96 -20.71
C SER A 688 -3.07 4.80 -22.09
N ARG A 689 -2.90 3.64 -22.75
CA ARG A 689 -3.40 3.42 -24.13
C ARG A 689 -4.92 3.24 -24.18
N ASP A 690 -5.43 2.33 -23.35
CA ASP A 690 -6.80 1.80 -23.48
C ASP A 690 -7.81 2.55 -22.61
N TYR A 691 -7.33 3.24 -21.56
CA TYR A 691 -8.13 4.05 -20.65
C TYR A 691 -7.76 5.53 -20.68
N LYS A 692 -6.77 5.94 -21.51
CA LYS A 692 -6.41 7.34 -21.76
C LYS A 692 -6.11 8.14 -20.47
N ILE A 693 -5.51 7.47 -19.49
CA ILE A 693 -5.01 8.08 -18.25
C ILE A 693 -3.82 9.00 -18.58
N ASP A 694 -3.84 10.23 -18.07
CA ASP A 694 -2.90 11.30 -18.48
C ASP A 694 -1.64 11.36 -17.58
N ALA A 695 -1.74 10.91 -16.33
CA ALA A 695 -0.64 10.87 -15.35
C ALA A 695 -0.87 9.77 -14.29
N PHE A 696 0.18 9.41 -13.56
CA PHE A 696 0.14 8.38 -12.53
C PHE A 696 0.77 8.85 -11.23
N ARG A 697 0.10 8.59 -10.10
CA ARG A 697 0.68 8.74 -8.75
C ARG A 697 1.07 7.36 -8.24
N PHE A 698 2.34 7.17 -7.90
CA PHE A 698 2.85 5.93 -7.31
C PHE A 698 2.76 6.00 -5.78
N ASP A 699 1.93 5.14 -5.23
CA ASP A 699 1.90 4.85 -3.79
C ASP A 699 3.23 4.26 -3.32
N LEU A 700 3.73 4.73 -2.19
CA LEU A 700 5.01 4.32 -1.57
C LEU A 700 6.13 4.08 -2.60
N MET A 701 6.33 5.04 -3.51
CA MET A 701 7.29 4.96 -4.61
C MET A 701 8.73 4.67 -4.15
N GLY A 702 9.09 5.01 -2.90
CA GLY A 702 10.37 4.63 -2.29
C GLY A 702 10.66 3.12 -2.28
N HIS A 703 9.64 2.27 -2.30
CA HIS A 703 9.79 0.80 -2.38
C HIS A 703 10.09 0.27 -3.79
N HIS A 704 10.26 1.16 -4.76
CA HIS A 704 10.63 0.85 -6.14
C HIS A 704 12.08 1.26 -6.45
N PRO A 705 12.82 0.47 -7.26
CA PRO A 705 14.06 0.92 -7.85
C PRO A 705 13.83 2.14 -8.73
N LEU A 706 14.69 3.16 -8.59
CA LEU A 706 14.63 4.37 -9.43
C LEU A 706 14.66 4.03 -10.92
N SER A 707 15.52 3.07 -11.32
CA SER A 707 15.64 2.63 -12.71
C SER A 707 14.36 1.98 -13.24
N GLN A 708 13.58 1.30 -12.38
CA GLN A 708 12.33 0.67 -12.78
C GLN A 708 11.25 1.72 -13.05
N ILE A 709 11.14 2.75 -12.20
CA ILE A 709 10.22 3.88 -12.42
C ILE A 709 10.57 4.63 -13.71
N GLN A 710 11.86 4.86 -13.99
CA GLN A 710 12.31 5.52 -15.21
C GLN A 710 12.00 4.70 -16.48
N ASP A 711 12.21 3.38 -16.45
CA ASP A 711 11.85 2.48 -17.56
C ASP A 711 10.33 2.47 -17.81
N ALA A 712 9.53 2.43 -16.73
CA ALA A 712 8.08 2.50 -16.82
C ALA A 712 7.58 3.84 -17.39
N LEU A 713 8.14 4.97 -16.92
CA LEU A 713 7.81 6.29 -17.47
C LEU A 713 8.14 6.36 -18.96
N GLN A 714 9.33 5.90 -19.35
CA GLN A 714 9.73 5.88 -20.75
C GLN A 714 8.75 5.06 -21.58
N ALA A 715 8.35 3.87 -21.13
CA ALA A 715 7.41 3.02 -21.86
C ALA A 715 6.03 3.68 -22.04
N VAL A 716 5.51 4.32 -21.00
CA VAL A 716 4.24 5.06 -21.10
C VAL A 716 4.38 6.29 -22.00
N GLN A 717 5.53 6.98 -21.98
CA GLN A 717 5.79 8.11 -22.87
C GLN A 717 5.90 7.74 -24.36
N HIS A 718 6.08 6.46 -24.70
CA HIS A 718 5.92 5.99 -26.08
C HIS A 718 4.45 5.93 -26.51
N VAL A 719 3.51 5.79 -25.56
CA VAL A 719 2.07 5.88 -25.80
C VAL A 719 1.64 7.35 -25.80
N ASP A 720 2.04 8.11 -24.79
CA ASP A 720 1.74 9.53 -24.64
C ASP A 720 2.98 10.31 -24.14
N PRO A 721 3.68 11.03 -25.03
CA PRO A 721 4.96 11.71 -24.72
C PRO A 721 4.88 12.75 -23.59
N GLN A 722 3.66 13.17 -23.22
CA GLN A 722 3.46 14.17 -22.19
C GLN A 722 3.00 13.57 -20.85
N THR A 723 2.94 12.24 -20.70
CA THR A 723 2.61 11.61 -19.41
C THR A 723 3.59 12.02 -18.31
N TYR A 724 3.04 12.29 -17.13
CA TYR A 724 3.76 12.71 -15.94
C TYR A 724 3.62 11.67 -14.82
N PHE A 725 4.73 11.33 -14.17
CA PHE A 725 4.76 10.47 -12.98
C PHE A 725 5.13 11.31 -11.76
N TYR A 726 4.49 11.00 -10.64
CA TYR A 726 4.90 11.46 -9.31
C TYR A 726 4.54 10.42 -8.26
N GLY A 727 5.04 10.55 -7.03
CA GLY A 727 4.71 9.58 -5.99
C GLY A 727 5.27 9.89 -4.62
N GLU A 728 5.19 8.89 -3.76
CA GLU A 728 5.65 8.97 -2.37
C GLU A 728 7.09 8.47 -2.23
N GLY A 729 8.05 9.36 -2.40
CA GLY A 729 9.48 9.05 -2.30
C GLY A 729 10.01 8.92 -0.87
N TRP A 730 9.24 8.33 0.06
CA TRP A 730 9.62 8.12 1.46
C TRP A 730 10.75 7.07 1.58
N ASN A 731 11.57 7.15 2.63
CA ASN A 731 12.71 6.26 2.85
C ASN A 731 12.52 5.47 4.16
N PHE A 732 12.02 4.25 4.09
CA PHE A 732 11.77 3.38 5.24
C PHE A 732 11.63 1.91 4.83
N GLY A 733 11.55 1.01 5.82
CA GLY A 733 11.34 -0.42 5.59
C GLY A 733 12.62 -1.16 5.22
N GLU A 734 12.49 -2.34 4.62
CA GLU A 734 13.60 -3.22 4.24
C GLU A 734 14.49 -2.65 3.12
N VAL A 735 13.97 -1.69 2.35
CA VAL A 735 14.64 -1.03 1.22
C VAL A 735 15.46 0.19 1.63
N GLU A 736 15.26 0.68 2.87
CA GLU A 736 15.76 1.97 3.32
C GLU A 736 17.26 2.18 3.04
N ASN A 737 17.62 3.43 2.79
CA ASN A 737 19.01 3.84 2.52
C ASN A 737 19.67 3.05 1.39
N ASP A 738 18.88 2.70 0.37
CA ASP A 738 19.27 2.00 -0.83
C ASP A 738 19.86 0.60 -0.57
N LYS A 739 19.41 -0.04 0.53
CA LYS A 739 19.95 -1.31 1.03
C LYS A 739 19.83 -2.44 0.01
N LEU A 740 18.75 -2.47 -0.77
CA LEU A 740 18.52 -3.48 -1.80
C LEU A 740 18.84 -2.97 -3.20
N PHE A 741 18.56 -1.71 -3.47
CA PHE A 741 18.73 -1.03 -4.76
C PHE A 741 18.67 0.49 -4.53
N VAL A 742 19.09 1.29 -5.52
CA VAL A 742 18.84 2.74 -5.49
C VAL A 742 17.34 3.00 -5.58
N GLN A 743 16.75 3.45 -4.48
CA GLN A 743 15.31 3.68 -4.36
C GLN A 743 14.88 4.93 -5.12
N ALA A 744 13.62 5.00 -5.53
CA ALA A 744 12.96 6.21 -6.02
C ALA A 744 12.55 7.16 -4.87
N THR A 745 13.49 7.51 -3.99
CA THR A 745 13.29 8.43 -2.86
C THR A 745 13.39 9.90 -3.27
N GLN A 746 12.86 10.80 -2.45
CA GLN A 746 12.92 12.26 -2.69
C GLN A 746 14.32 12.75 -3.13
N PRO A 747 15.45 12.40 -2.47
CA PRO A 747 16.77 12.86 -2.90
C PRO A 747 17.24 12.21 -4.21
N ASN A 748 16.89 10.93 -4.45
CA ASN A 748 17.31 10.18 -5.63
C ASN A 748 16.53 10.60 -6.90
N LEU A 749 15.34 11.17 -6.75
CA LEU A 749 14.50 11.67 -7.85
C LEU A 749 14.98 13.01 -8.44
N ALA A 750 15.89 13.71 -7.76
CA ALA A 750 16.35 15.03 -8.18
C ALA A 750 16.98 15.00 -9.60
N GLY A 751 16.40 15.78 -10.51
CA GLY A 751 16.81 15.89 -11.91
C GLY A 751 16.30 14.79 -12.84
N THR A 752 15.39 13.94 -12.38
CA THR A 752 14.76 12.88 -13.18
C THR A 752 13.50 13.37 -13.91
N GLY A 753 12.91 14.49 -13.47
CA GLY A 753 11.61 14.98 -13.95
C GLY A 753 10.41 14.26 -13.35
N ILE A 754 10.60 13.27 -12.47
CA ILE A 754 9.54 12.58 -11.73
C ILE A 754 9.25 13.34 -10.43
N GLY A 755 7.97 13.55 -10.13
CA GLY A 755 7.54 14.26 -8.93
C GLY A 755 7.62 13.44 -7.64
N SER A 756 7.77 14.13 -6.51
CA SER A 756 7.51 13.58 -5.18
C SER A 756 6.74 14.54 -4.30
N PHE A 757 5.87 13.99 -3.44
CA PHE A 757 5.26 14.76 -2.35
C PHE A 757 6.35 15.35 -1.44
N SER A 758 6.22 16.64 -1.14
CA SER A 758 7.06 17.34 -0.17
C SER A 758 6.31 17.49 1.14
N ASP A 759 6.77 16.74 2.13
CA ASP A 759 6.39 16.79 3.54
C ASP A 759 6.94 18.02 4.28
N ARG A 760 7.98 18.67 3.74
CA ARG A 760 8.63 19.85 4.35
C ARG A 760 7.66 21.02 4.51
N LEU A 761 7.03 21.46 3.41
CA LEU A 761 6.04 22.54 3.44
C LEU A 761 4.78 22.10 4.18
N ARG A 762 4.34 20.85 3.96
CA ARG A 762 3.17 20.27 4.62
C ARG A 762 3.24 20.44 6.13
N ASP A 763 4.32 19.95 6.76
CA ASP A 763 4.48 19.97 8.21
C ASP A 763 4.75 21.38 8.75
N ALA A 764 5.50 22.20 8.01
CA ALA A 764 5.73 23.59 8.40
C ALA A 764 4.44 24.43 8.42
N VAL A 765 3.50 24.17 7.50
CA VAL A 765 2.22 24.89 7.45
C VAL A 765 1.20 24.31 8.42
N ARG A 766 1.01 22.99 8.43
CA ARG A 766 0.07 22.29 9.32
C ARG A 766 0.52 22.32 10.78
N GLY A 767 1.81 22.28 11.04
CA GLY A 767 2.39 22.15 12.38
C GLY A 767 2.42 20.70 12.87
N GLY A 768 3.55 20.31 13.44
CA GLY A 768 3.77 18.94 13.90
C GLY A 768 4.07 17.98 12.76
N GLY A 769 3.65 16.72 12.91
CA GLY A 769 3.82 15.69 11.88
C GLY A 769 2.76 14.58 11.96
N PRO A 770 2.79 13.60 11.04
CA PRO A 770 1.80 12.51 10.95
C PRO A 770 1.81 11.55 12.16
N PHE A 771 2.87 11.60 12.98
CA PHE A 771 3.06 10.75 14.14
C PHE A 771 2.67 11.43 15.46
N ASP A 772 2.15 12.67 15.41
CA ASP A 772 1.65 13.34 16.61
C ASP A 772 0.43 12.59 17.18
N GLY A 773 0.37 12.50 18.51
CA GLY A 773 -0.73 11.95 19.27
C GLY A 773 -0.88 12.66 20.62
N GLY A 774 -2.05 12.53 21.25
CA GLY A 774 -2.37 13.21 22.51
C GLY A 774 -2.18 14.73 22.40
N ASN A 775 -1.57 15.35 23.42
CA ASN A 775 -1.39 16.81 23.46
C ASN A 775 -0.55 17.35 22.28
N ALA A 776 0.38 16.57 21.72
CA ALA A 776 1.25 17.03 20.63
C ALA A 776 0.45 17.53 19.41
N LEU A 777 -0.73 16.93 19.15
CA LEU A 777 -1.64 17.35 18.09
C LEU A 777 -2.02 18.84 18.21
N ARG A 778 -2.14 19.35 19.44
CA ARG A 778 -2.49 20.74 19.75
C ARG A 778 -1.29 21.61 20.09
N GLU A 779 -0.28 21.09 20.77
CA GLU A 779 0.95 21.82 21.14
C GLU A 779 1.71 22.32 19.91
N ASN A 780 1.79 21.50 18.86
CA ASN A 780 2.63 21.73 17.69
C ASN A 780 1.94 22.62 16.64
N GLN A 781 1.79 23.92 16.90
CA GLN A 781 1.28 24.85 15.88
C GLN A 781 2.28 25.06 14.73
N GLY A 782 1.75 25.25 13.52
CA GLY A 782 2.47 25.57 12.29
C GLY A 782 2.13 26.96 11.76
N PHE A 783 2.74 27.33 10.63
CA PHE A 783 2.57 28.65 10.01
C PHE A 783 1.09 28.95 9.71
N GLY A 784 0.32 27.97 9.25
CA GLY A 784 -1.08 28.15 8.84
C GLY A 784 -2.08 28.34 9.98
N ASN A 785 -1.70 28.03 11.22
CA ASN A 785 -2.58 28.06 12.39
C ASN A 785 -1.98 28.85 13.57
N GLY A 786 -1.04 29.74 13.30
CA GLY A 786 -0.64 30.79 14.24
C GLY A 786 0.54 30.47 15.14
N ALA A 787 1.45 29.59 14.69
CA ALA A 787 2.73 29.32 15.37
C ALA A 787 3.38 30.62 15.89
N TYR A 788 3.59 30.71 17.21
CA TYR A 788 4.12 31.86 17.96
C TYR A 788 3.26 33.15 17.92
N VAL A 789 2.62 33.47 16.80
CA VAL A 789 1.91 34.76 16.59
C VAL A 789 0.47 34.76 17.12
N GLN A 790 -0.11 33.58 17.31
CA GLN A 790 -1.43 33.39 17.91
C GLN A 790 -1.47 32.04 18.64
N PRO A 791 -0.72 31.91 19.76
CA PRO A 791 -0.56 30.64 20.44
C PRO A 791 -1.87 30.16 21.08
N ASN A 792 -2.15 28.87 20.99
CA ASN A 792 -3.18 28.24 21.81
C ASN A 792 -2.71 28.05 23.27
N GLU A 793 -3.60 27.61 24.13
CA GLU A 793 -3.39 27.55 25.59
C GLU A 793 -2.34 26.55 26.06
N ILE A 794 -1.95 25.58 25.23
CA ILE A 794 -0.88 24.61 25.53
C ILE A 794 0.27 24.64 24.53
N SER A 795 0.29 25.60 23.61
CA SER A 795 1.32 25.71 22.57
C SER A 795 2.73 25.73 23.16
N THR A 796 3.60 24.89 22.60
CA THR A 796 5.04 24.85 22.95
C THR A 796 5.91 25.50 21.87
N THR A 797 5.30 25.97 20.77
CA THR A 797 6.02 26.53 19.62
C THR A 797 6.74 27.83 19.99
N SER A 798 8.07 27.75 20.11
CA SER A 798 8.94 28.91 20.33
C SER A 798 9.02 29.82 19.11
N LYS A 799 9.49 31.06 19.31
CA LYS A 799 9.80 31.97 18.18
C LYS A 799 10.77 31.32 17.20
N GLU A 800 11.82 30.67 17.70
CA GLU A 800 12.84 30.02 16.87
C GLU A 800 12.24 28.92 15.99
N SER A 801 11.43 28.04 16.58
CA SER A 801 10.74 26.96 15.87
C SER A 801 9.75 27.51 14.83
N ALA A 802 9.00 28.57 15.16
CA ALA A 802 8.09 29.22 14.22
C ALA A 802 8.82 29.89 13.04
N LEU A 803 9.96 30.54 13.29
CA LEU A 803 10.77 31.13 12.22
C LEU A 803 11.43 30.07 11.34
N HIS A 804 11.90 28.96 11.93
CA HIS A 804 12.41 27.82 11.18
C HIS A 804 11.34 27.17 10.30
N ALA A 805 10.12 26.97 10.82
CA ALA A 805 8.99 26.53 10.01
C ALA A 805 8.71 27.52 8.86
N THR A 806 8.80 28.82 9.11
CA THR A 806 8.62 29.83 8.04
C THR A 806 9.70 29.70 6.96
N ASP A 807 10.94 29.36 7.30
CA ASP A 807 12.00 29.07 6.30
C ASP A 807 11.67 27.85 5.44
N LEU A 808 11.11 26.79 6.03
CA LEU A 808 10.63 25.62 5.30
C LEU A 808 9.48 25.98 4.35
N VAL A 809 8.55 26.85 4.77
CA VAL A 809 7.48 27.36 3.90
C VAL A 809 8.07 28.16 2.73
N ARG A 810 9.03 29.08 2.98
CA ARG A 810 9.71 29.84 1.92
C ARG A 810 10.39 28.89 0.93
N LEU A 811 11.12 27.91 1.42
CA LEU A 811 11.82 26.94 0.57
C LEU A 811 10.83 26.11 -0.27
N GLY A 812 9.74 25.63 0.32
CA GLY A 812 8.66 24.95 -0.39
C GLY A 812 7.98 25.83 -1.44
N MET A 813 7.71 27.10 -1.14
CA MET A 813 7.18 28.09 -2.09
C MET A 813 8.16 28.37 -3.25
N ALA A 814 9.47 28.23 -3.04
CA ALA A 814 10.49 28.28 -4.09
C ALA A 814 10.73 26.93 -4.78
N GLY A 815 9.81 25.96 -4.65
CA GLY A 815 9.90 24.65 -5.31
C GLY A 815 10.86 23.67 -4.64
N ASN A 816 11.10 23.82 -3.33
CA ASN A 816 11.93 22.97 -2.48
C ASN A 816 13.30 22.58 -3.08
N LEU A 817 13.92 23.54 -3.75
CA LEU A 817 15.11 23.32 -4.57
C LEU A 817 16.36 23.21 -3.72
N LYS A 818 17.18 22.19 -4.01
CA LYS A 818 18.49 21.97 -3.41
C LYS A 818 19.38 23.21 -3.45
N ALA A 819 19.42 23.88 -4.60
CA ALA A 819 20.35 24.97 -4.89
C ALA A 819 19.80 26.37 -4.62
N PHE A 820 18.53 26.51 -4.23
CA PHE A 820 17.94 27.82 -3.96
C PHE A 820 18.57 28.47 -2.73
N LYS A 821 18.94 29.74 -2.83
CA LYS A 821 19.61 30.49 -1.77
C LYS A 821 18.68 31.53 -1.19
N PHE A 822 18.66 31.63 0.13
CA PHE A 822 17.94 32.67 0.85
C PHE A 822 18.58 32.89 2.23
N GLU A 823 18.25 34.01 2.86
CA GLU A 823 18.62 34.27 4.25
C GLU A 823 17.66 33.54 5.20
N ASN A 824 18.19 32.68 6.06
CA ASN A 824 17.39 31.93 7.04
C ASN A 824 17.04 32.78 8.29
N ALA A 825 16.29 32.18 9.22
CA ALA A 825 15.89 32.77 10.49
C ALA A 825 17.05 33.22 11.39
N GLN A 826 18.24 32.66 11.19
CA GLN A 826 19.46 33.02 11.92
C GLN A 826 20.28 34.13 11.21
N GLY A 827 19.82 34.65 10.07
CA GLY A 827 20.51 35.69 9.30
C GLY A 827 21.66 35.17 8.43
N ALA A 828 21.75 33.85 8.23
CA ALA A 828 22.75 33.23 7.37
C ALA A 828 22.19 33.01 5.96
N ILE A 829 22.99 33.34 4.94
CA ILE A 829 22.69 32.96 3.55
C ILE A 829 23.01 31.48 3.37
N ILE A 830 21.98 30.66 3.21
CA ILE A 830 22.09 29.21 3.06
C ILE A 830 21.44 28.75 1.76
N ARG A 831 21.80 27.55 1.30
CA ARG A 831 21.07 26.83 0.27
C ARG A 831 19.95 25.99 0.86
N GLY A 832 18.98 25.58 0.04
CA GLY A 832 17.90 24.68 0.44
C GLY A 832 18.38 23.35 1.05
N ASP A 833 19.47 22.78 0.54
CA ASP A 833 20.09 21.56 1.08
C ASP A 833 20.86 21.74 2.40
N GLN A 834 20.96 22.98 2.89
CA GLN A 834 21.57 23.32 4.17
C GLN A 834 20.53 23.70 5.23
N LEU A 835 19.25 23.83 4.85
CA LEU A 835 18.15 23.96 5.80
C LEU A 835 17.79 22.57 6.33
N ASP A 836 17.67 22.45 7.65
CA ASP A 836 17.28 21.19 8.29
C ASP A 836 15.77 20.94 8.16
N TYR A 837 15.41 19.67 8.05
CA TYR A 837 14.07 19.17 8.29
C TYR A 837 14.22 17.81 8.97
N ASN A 838 13.97 17.78 10.28
CA ASN A 838 14.05 16.56 11.11
C ASN A 838 15.39 15.80 10.94
N GLY A 839 16.51 16.52 10.87
CA GLY A 839 17.84 15.93 10.69
C GLY A 839 18.23 15.61 9.25
N GLN A 840 17.40 15.96 8.27
CA GLN A 840 17.66 15.77 6.84
C GLN A 840 17.74 17.11 6.09
N PRO A 841 18.43 17.16 4.92
CA PRO A 841 18.31 18.30 4.02
C PRO A 841 16.85 18.54 3.62
N ALA A 842 16.36 19.77 3.82
CA ALA A 842 15.01 20.14 3.46
C ALA A 842 14.84 20.23 1.93
N GLY A 843 15.72 20.98 1.26
CA GLY A 843 15.72 21.15 -0.20
C GLY A 843 16.41 19.99 -0.90
N TYR A 844 15.66 19.26 -1.74
CA TYR A 844 16.16 18.08 -2.44
C TYR A 844 16.01 18.14 -3.97
N ALA A 845 15.02 18.86 -4.49
CA ALA A 845 14.73 18.85 -5.93
C ALA A 845 15.72 19.67 -6.77
N LYS A 846 15.80 19.34 -8.06
CA LYS A 846 16.51 20.14 -9.06
C LYS A 846 15.58 21.15 -9.72
N ASP A 847 14.35 20.73 -10.03
CA ASP A 847 13.33 21.54 -10.70
C ASP A 847 12.03 21.53 -9.88
N PRO A 848 11.26 22.64 -9.86
CA PRO A 848 10.03 22.73 -9.06
C PRO A 848 8.94 21.75 -9.52
N THR A 849 9.02 21.27 -10.77
CA THR A 849 8.16 20.21 -11.32
C THR A 849 8.39 18.85 -10.67
N GLU A 850 9.42 18.68 -9.84
CA GLU A 850 9.70 17.45 -9.08
C GLU A 850 9.06 17.46 -7.69
N ILE A 851 8.30 18.52 -7.36
CA ILE A 851 7.72 18.75 -6.04
C ILE A 851 6.21 18.85 -6.11
N GLN A 852 5.53 18.00 -5.34
CA GLN A 852 4.11 18.13 -5.02
C GLN A 852 3.98 18.79 -3.65
N ASN A 853 3.62 20.07 -3.63
CA ASN A 853 3.31 20.78 -2.39
C ASN A 853 1.85 20.58 -2.02
N TYR A 854 1.60 20.26 -0.76
CA TYR A 854 0.27 20.00 -0.23
C TYR A 854 0.19 20.30 1.26
N VAL A 855 -1.03 20.55 1.73
CA VAL A 855 -1.34 20.78 3.16
C VAL A 855 -2.53 19.94 3.63
N SER A 856 -3.09 19.12 2.74
CA SER A 856 -4.09 18.10 3.03
C SER A 856 -4.02 17.02 1.95
N LYS A 857 -4.24 15.78 2.34
CA LYS A 857 -4.37 14.60 1.47
C LYS A 857 -5.45 13.69 2.06
N HIS A 858 -5.77 12.57 1.41
CA HIS A 858 -6.71 11.58 1.91
C HIS A 858 -6.26 10.98 3.25
N ASP A 859 -4.96 10.73 3.42
CA ASP A 859 -4.31 10.22 4.61
C ASP A 859 -4.02 11.32 5.64
N ASN A 860 -3.96 10.92 6.92
CA ASN A 860 -3.90 11.82 8.07
C ASN A 860 -5.15 12.72 8.18
N GLN A 861 -5.18 13.59 9.20
CA GLN A 861 -6.32 14.49 9.40
C GLN A 861 -6.48 15.46 8.23
N THR A 862 -7.73 15.78 7.89
CA THR A 862 -8.04 16.87 6.96
C THR A 862 -7.40 18.19 7.41
N LEU A 863 -7.21 19.14 6.49
CA LEU A 863 -6.71 20.47 6.88
C LEU A 863 -7.63 21.18 7.89
N TRP A 864 -8.95 20.99 7.81
CA TRP A 864 -9.88 21.58 8.78
C TRP A 864 -9.68 20.98 10.17
N ASP A 865 -9.64 19.65 10.28
CA ASP A 865 -9.49 18.95 11.55
C ASP A 865 -8.12 19.22 12.19
N ASN A 866 -7.05 19.20 11.38
CA ASN A 866 -5.71 19.59 11.83
C ASN A 866 -5.68 21.02 12.38
N GLN A 867 -6.39 21.94 11.74
CA GLN A 867 -6.52 23.30 12.24
C GLN A 867 -7.30 23.37 13.55
N GLN A 868 -8.40 22.60 13.70
CA GLN A 868 -9.17 22.65 14.94
C GLN A 868 -8.36 22.15 16.13
N TYR A 869 -7.49 21.15 15.95
CA TYR A 869 -6.54 20.77 16.98
C TYR A 869 -5.65 21.93 17.44
N LYS A 870 -5.26 22.84 16.56
CA LYS A 870 -4.14 23.77 16.78
C LYS A 870 -4.56 25.21 17.03
N ILE A 871 -5.74 25.62 16.58
CA ILE A 871 -6.22 26.99 16.71
C ILE A 871 -6.76 27.23 18.14
N PRO A 872 -6.50 28.41 18.75
CA PRO A 872 -7.12 28.78 20.04
C PRO A 872 -8.65 28.73 19.98
N TYR A 873 -9.29 28.41 21.11
CA TYR A 873 -10.74 28.16 21.13
C TYR A 873 -11.60 29.37 20.72
N ASP A 874 -11.20 30.57 21.11
CA ASP A 874 -11.94 31.83 20.93
C ASP A 874 -11.83 32.43 19.51
N VAL A 875 -11.02 31.83 18.63
CA VAL A 875 -10.90 32.26 17.23
C VAL A 875 -12.20 32.00 16.48
N SER A 876 -12.74 33.04 15.82
CA SER A 876 -14.01 33.00 15.09
C SER A 876 -13.97 32.10 13.86
N GLY A 877 -15.14 31.61 13.43
CA GLY A 877 -15.29 30.81 12.20
C GLY A 877 -14.73 31.51 10.96
N GLU A 878 -15.06 32.79 10.76
CA GLU A 878 -14.51 33.61 9.66
C GLU A 878 -12.98 33.64 9.64
N GLN A 879 -12.33 33.73 10.82
CA GLN A 879 -10.87 33.71 10.89
C GLN A 879 -10.30 32.30 10.63
N ARG A 880 -10.96 31.24 11.09
CA ARG A 880 -10.58 29.84 10.77
C ARG A 880 -10.66 29.56 9.27
N VAL A 881 -11.67 30.10 8.58
CA VAL A 881 -11.77 30.06 7.10
C VAL A 881 -10.57 30.75 6.45
N ARG A 882 -10.16 31.91 6.97
CA ARG A 882 -8.97 32.61 6.46
C ARG A 882 -7.68 31.85 6.73
N MET A 883 -7.55 31.20 7.90
CA MET A 883 -6.41 30.31 8.22
C MET A 883 -6.32 29.12 7.25
N GLN A 884 -7.45 28.54 6.84
CA GLN A 884 -7.52 27.54 5.76
C GLN A 884 -7.01 28.11 4.43
N ALA A 885 -7.49 29.29 4.01
CA ALA A 885 -7.07 29.92 2.77
C ALA A 885 -5.58 30.30 2.77
N VAL A 886 -5.07 30.83 3.88
CA VAL A 886 -3.64 31.14 4.07
C VAL A 886 -2.79 29.87 3.95
N SER A 887 -3.23 28.77 4.57
CA SER A 887 -2.54 27.49 4.49
C SER A 887 -2.45 26.99 3.05
N LEU A 888 -3.58 26.97 2.32
CA LEU A 888 -3.63 26.56 0.92
C LEU A 888 -2.84 27.49 -0.02
N ALA A 889 -2.78 28.79 0.28
CA ALA A 889 -2.04 29.77 -0.52
C ALA A 889 -0.53 29.48 -0.59
N THR A 890 0.05 28.88 0.45
CA THR A 890 1.48 28.52 0.46
C THR A 890 1.83 27.51 -0.64
N ALA A 891 0.99 26.49 -0.84
CA ALA A 891 1.16 25.53 -1.93
C ALA A 891 0.71 26.13 -3.27
N MET A 892 -0.46 26.78 -3.32
CA MET A 892 -1.08 27.24 -4.56
C MET A 892 -0.32 28.39 -5.24
N LEU A 893 0.31 29.28 -4.46
CA LEU A 893 1.06 30.42 -4.98
C LEU A 893 2.59 30.18 -4.99
N GLY A 894 3.03 28.97 -4.64
CA GLY A 894 4.42 28.54 -4.75
C GLY A 894 4.78 27.98 -6.14
N GLN A 895 6.07 27.79 -6.41
CA GLN A 895 6.59 27.32 -7.71
C GLN A 895 6.39 25.81 -7.94
N GLY A 896 6.33 25.01 -6.86
CA GLY A 896 6.04 23.58 -6.93
C GLY A 896 4.64 23.28 -7.44
N VAL A 897 4.35 22.02 -7.76
CA VAL A 897 3.03 21.56 -8.21
C VAL A 897 2.07 21.47 -7.02
N PRO A 898 0.99 22.28 -6.95
CA PRO A 898 0.03 22.19 -5.87
C PRO A 898 -0.87 20.96 -6.01
N PHE A 899 -1.11 20.33 -4.87
CA PHE A 899 -2.00 19.19 -4.70
C PHE A 899 -3.00 19.48 -3.58
N THR A 900 -4.27 19.24 -3.85
CA THR A 900 -5.39 19.55 -2.95
C THR A 900 -6.26 18.31 -2.75
N HIS A 901 -6.53 17.96 -1.49
CA HIS A 901 -7.52 16.94 -1.13
C HIS A 901 -8.95 17.45 -1.36
N MET A 902 -9.82 16.60 -1.92
CA MET A 902 -11.21 16.92 -2.17
C MET A 902 -11.92 17.42 -0.92
N GLY A 903 -12.57 18.57 -1.07
CA GLY A 903 -13.30 19.25 0.00
C GLY A 903 -12.44 20.16 0.87
N SER A 904 -11.14 20.35 0.59
CA SER A 904 -10.33 21.35 1.29
C SER A 904 -10.91 22.77 1.13
N GLU A 905 -11.49 23.06 -0.03
CA GLU A 905 -12.24 24.28 -0.36
C GLU A 905 -13.64 24.33 0.26
N LEU A 906 -14.13 23.20 0.77
CA LEU A 906 -15.40 23.04 1.48
C LEU A 906 -15.21 22.96 3.00
N LEU A 907 -13.99 23.18 3.51
CA LEU A 907 -13.65 23.02 4.93
C LEU A 907 -13.90 21.59 5.43
N ARG A 908 -13.73 20.59 4.54
CA ARG A 908 -14.03 19.17 4.82
C ARG A 908 -13.38 18.72 6.12
N SER A 909 -14.22 18.13 6.97
CA SER A 909 -13.84 17.40 8.16
C SER A 909 -14.08 15.91 7.93
N LYS A 910 -13.33 15.07 8.64
CA LYS A 910 -13.64 13.64 8.82
C LYS A 910 -13.93 13.36 10.29
N SER A 911 -14.52 14.32 11.00
CA SER A 911 -14.74 14.28 12.45
C SER A 911 -13.49 13.88 13.23
N MET A 912 -12.35 14.53 12.93
CA MET A 912 -11.05 14.31 13.58
C MET A 912 -10.35 12.98 13.26
N GLN A 913 -10.93 12.15 12.39
CA GLN A 913 -10.34 10.89 11.93
C GLN A 913 -8.99 11.11 11.25
N ARG A 914 -7.94 10.45 11.77
CA ARG A 914 -6.59 10.50 11.18
C ARG A 914 -6.45 9.53 10.00
N ASP A 915 -6.99 8.33 10.12
CA ASP A 915 -6.84 7.29 9.11
C ASP A 915 -8.22 6.73 8.77
N SER A 916 -8.81 7.20 7.66
CA SER A 916 -10.22 6.98 7.34
C SER A 916 -10.47 5.98 6.21
N TYR A 917 -9.47 5.14 5.90
CA TYR A 917 -9.50 4.20 4.77
C TYR A 917 -10.72 3.28 4.78
N ASP A 918 -11.13 2.86 5.97
CA ASP A 918 -12.22 1.92 6.24
C ASP A 918 -13.18 2.53 7.29
N SER A 919 -13.41 3.85 7.18
CA SER A 919 -14.32 4.60 8.08
C SER A 919 -15.66 4.91 7.43
N GLY A 920 -15.98 4.29 6.29
CA GLY A 920 -17.31 4.37 5.70
C GLY A 920 -17.68 5.74 5.13
N ASP A 921 -18.86 5.75 4.52
CA ASP A 921 -19.51 6.93 3.94
C ASP A 921 -19.78 8.01 5.03
N TRP A 922 -20.06 7.61 6.29
CA TRP A 922 -20.36 8.53 7.42
C TRP A 922 -19.24 9.52 7.72
N PHE A 923 -18.01 9.04 7.95
CA PHE A 923 -16.87 9.90 8.28
C PHE A 923 -16.26 10.55 7.04
N ASN A 924 -16.40 9.96 5.85
CA ASN A 924 -15.80 10.47 4.63
C ASN A 924 -16.71 11.38 3.80
N LYS A 925 -17.97 11.60 4.21
CA LYS A 925 -18.94 12.45 3.51
C LYS A 925 -18.37 13.80 3.06
N VAL A 926 -18.68 14.16 1.82
CA VAL A 926 -18.45 15.48 1.24
C VAL A 926 -19.79 16.04 0.79
N ASP A 927 -20.20 17.17 1.36
CA ASP A 927 -21.46 17.83 0.99
C ASP A 927 -21.21 19.01 0.05
N PHE A 928 -21.45 18.80 -1.24
CA PHE A 928 -21.33 19.84 -2.27
C PHE A 928 -22.48 20.86 -2.25
N THR A 929 -23.53 20.65 -1.43
CA THR A 929 -24.62 21.62 -1.21
C THR A 929 -24.29 22.69 -0.16
N LEU A 930 -23.11 22.56 0.46
CA LEU A 930 -22.55 23.50 1.45
C LEU A 930 -23.38 23.61 2.73
N GLN A 931 -24.15 22.58 3.11
CA GLN A 931 -24.94 22.60 4.34
C GLN A 931 -24.13 22.08 5.53
N ASP A 932 -23.19 21.17 5.30
CA ASP A 932 -22.43 20.50 6.35
C ASP A 932 -21.01 20.12 5.90
N ASN A 933 -19.98 20.54 6.64
CA ASN A 933 -18.60 20.14 6.32
C ASN A 933 -18.19 18.79 6.94
N ASN A 934 -19.14 18.09 7.58
CA ASN A 934 -18.96 16.82 8.27
C ASN A 934 -18.17 16.90 9.60
N TRP A 935 -18.13 18.07 10.23
CA TRP A 935 -17.52 18.28 11.54
C TRP A 935 -18.35 17.65 12.66
N ASN A 936 -17.67 17.09 13.67
CA ASN A 936 -18.26 16.60 14.92
C ASN A 936 -19.41 15.58 14.71
N LYS A 937 -19.14 14.54 13.93
CA LYS A 937 -20.05 13.42 13.61
C LYS A 937 -19.88 12.21 14.52
N GLY A 938 -19.41 12.43 15.76
CA GLY A 938 -18.99 11.36 16.68
C GLY A 938 -17.48 11.17 16.67
N LEU A 939 -16.97 10.48 17.68
CA LEU A 939 -15.55 10.21 17.83
C LEU A 939 -15.02 9.29 16.73
N PRO A 940 -13.79 9.53 16.25
CA PRO A 940 -13.14 8.70 15.23
C PRO A 940 -12.88 7.28 15.74
N ARG A 941 -12.51 6.36 14.86
CA ARG A 941 -12.29 4.95 15.21
C ARG A 941 -11.24 4.75 16.31
N LYS A 942 -11.57 3.89 17.26
CA LYS A 942 -10.79 3.70 18.49
C LYS A 942 -9.39 3.14 18.26
N ASP A 943 -9.21 2.26 17.29
CA ASP A 943 -7.91 1.62 16.99
C ASP A 943 -6.88 2.59 16.41
N LYS A 944 -7.32 3.75 15.87
CA LYS A 944 -6.43 4.76 15.27
C LYS A 944 -6.32 6.04 16.09
N ASP A 945 -7.41 6.42 16.77
CA ASP A 945 -7.55 7.71 17.44
C ASP A 945 -8.08 7.59 18.88
N GLY A 946 -8.26 6.38 19.43
CA GLY A 946 -8.73 6.16 20.81
C GLY A 946 -7.88 6.89 21.85
N ASP A 947 -6.56 6.88 21.66
CA ASP A 947 -5.61 7.60 22.53
C ASP A 947 -5.73 9.14 22.40
N ASN A 948 -6.38 9.63 21.34
CA ASN A 948 -6.62 11.04 21.07
C ASN A 948 -8.00 11.52 21.56
N TYR A 949 -8.88 10.65 22.05
CA TYR A 949 -10.26 11.03 22.41
C TYR A 949 -10.33 12.20 23.40
N SER A 950 -9.49 12.19 24.44
CA SER A 950 -9.49 13.26 25.43
C SER A 950 -9.17 14.63 24.82
N ILE A 951 -8.18 14.71 23.93
CA ILE A 951 -7.83 15.97 23.26
C ILE A 951 -8.87 16.34 22.20
N ILE A 952 -9.48 15.36 21.52
CA ILE A 952 -10.58 15.58 20.57
C ILE A 952 -11.78 16.24 21.26
N GLU A 953 -12.23 15.67 22.37
CA GLU A 953 -13.35 16.21 23.14
C GLU A 953 -13.04 17.63 23.64
N GLN A 954 -11.84 17.85 24.20
CA GLN A 954 -11.41 19.18 24.61
C GLN A 954 -11.46 20.18 23.45
N VAL A 955 -11.03 19.78 22.25
CA VAL A 955 -11.06 20.62 21.05
C VAL A 955 -12.50 20.93 20.61
N ILE A 956 -13.35 19.91 20.54
CA ILE A 956 -14.75 20.05 20.13
C ILE A 956 -15.51 20.95 21.13
N TYR A 957 -15.40 20.68 22.44
CA TYR A 957 -16.08 21.47 23.46
C TYR A 957 -15.50 22.87 23.61
N GLY A 958 -14.18 23.01 23.54
CA GLY A 958 -13.49 24.29 23.65
C GLY A 958 -13.83 25.22 22.49
N SER A 959 -13.76 24.74 21.26
CA SER A 959 -14.06 25.55 20.07
C SER A 959 -15.55 25.83 19.87
N GLY A 960 -16.43 24.92 20.32
CA GLY A 960 -17.88 25.07 20.26
C GLY A 960 -18.37 25.46 18.87
N ALA A 961 -19.26 26.47 18.81
CA ALA A 961 -19.83 26.94 17.54
C ALA A 961 -18.80 27.59 16.59
N HIS A 962 -17.60 27.92 17.05
CA HIS A 962 -16.59 28.54 16.18
C HIS A 962 -15.98 27.57 15.18
N ALA A 963 -15.94 26.27 15.48
CA ALA A 963 -15.41 25.22 14.60
C ALA A 963 -16.48 24.55 13.71
N GLN A 964 -17.75 24.90 13.86
CA GLN A 964 -18.81 24.47 12.96
C GLN A 964 -19.04 25.55 11.89
N PRO A 965 -18.59 25.35 10.64
CA PRO A 965 -18.79 26.35 9.61
C PRO A 965 -20.26 26.40 9.18
N SER A 966 -20.73 27.62 8.91
CA SER A 966 -21.99 27.88 8.22
C SER A 966 -21.85 27.74 6.71
N SER A 967 -22.96 27.59 5.99
CA SER A 967 -22.95 27.57 4.51
C SER A 967 -22.31 28.81 3.89
N LYS A 968 -22.41 29.97 4.57
CA LYS A 968 -21.77 31.20 4.13
C LYS A 968 -20.24 31.11 4.23
N GLU A 969 -19.73 30.56 5.31
CA GLU A 969 -18.29 30.33 5.52
C GLU A 969 -17.73 29.29 4.57
N MET A 970 -18.47 28.20 4.31
CA MET A 970 -18.12 27.22 3.28
C MET A 970 -18.08 27.85 1.88
N GLN A 971 -19.11 28.63 1.50
CA GLN A 971 -19.11 29.34 0.22
C GLN A 971 -17.97 30.36 0.11
N GLN A 972 -17.66 31.06 1.20
CA GLN A 972 -16.53 31.99 1.26
C GLN A 972 -15.20 31.25 1.03
N MET A 973 -15.01 30.08 1.63
CA MET A 973 -13.82 29.27 1.39
C MET A 973 -13.73 28.79 -0.07
N VAL A 974 -14.85 28.39 -0.68
CA VAL A 974 -14.89 28.06 -2.11
C VAL A 974 -14.41 29.25 -2.93
N ASP A 975 -14.92 30.45 -2.66
CA ASP A 975 -14.54 31.65 -3.41
C ASP A 975 -13.05 32.01 -3.21
N TYR A 976 -12.51 31.79 -2.00
CA TYR A 976 -11.08 31.96 -1.71
C TYR A 976 -10.21 30.96 -2.46
N TYR A 977 -10.60 29.70 -2.49
CA TYR A 977 -9.89 28.68 -3.25
C TYR A 977 -9.87 29.01 -4.75
N LEU A 978 -11.02 29.45 -5.31
CA LEU A 978 -11.12 29.84 -6.72
C LEU A 978 -10.23 31.04 -7.05
N ASP A 979 -10.10 32.02 -6.15
CA ASP A 979 -9.15 33.12 -6.32
C ASP A 979 -7.70 32.63 -6.36
N LEU A 980 -7.30 31.73 -5.44
CA LEU A 980 -5.94 31.19 -5.42
C LEU A 980 -5.60 30.42 -6.70
N VAL A 981 -6.50 29.58 -7.18
CA VAL A 981 -6.34 28.83 -8.43
C VAL A 981 -6.30 29.77 -9.63
N HIS A 982 -7.21 30.74 -9.69
CA HIS A 982 -7.27 31.71 -10.80
C HIS A 982 -6.03 32.59 -10.85
N LEU A 983 -5.50 33.04 -9.71
CA LEU A 983 -4.23 33.76 -9.62
C LEU A 983 -3.07 32.94 -10.17
N ARG A 984 -2.95 31.68 -9.75
CA ARG A 984 -1.90 30.78 -10.25
C ARG A 984 -1.93 30.64 -11.76
N GLN A 985 -3.12 30.44 -12.34
CA GLN A 985 -3.26 30.28 -13.80
C GLN A 985 -3.12 31.59 -14.58
N SER A 986 -3.40 32.73 -13.94
CA SER A 986 -3.32 34.04 -14.61
C SER A 986 -1.89 34.54 -14.79
N TYR A 987 -0.95 34.04 -14.00
CA TYR A 987 0.41 34.58 -13.94
C TYR A 987 1.48 33.50 -14.17
N PRO A 988 2.08 33.44 -15.37
CA PRO A 988 3.17 32.51 -15.68
C PRO A 988 4.40 32.63 -14.76
N LEU A 989 4.56 33.77 -14.08
CA LEU A 989 5.62 33.98 -13.09
C LEU A 989 5.48 33.06 -11.86
N ILE A 990 4.28 32.55 -11.57
CA ILE A 990 4.05 31.59 -10.47
C ILE A 990 4.47 30.16 -10.87
N THR A 991 4.65 29.88 -12.17
CA THR A 991 4.80 28.52 -12.72
C THR A 991 6.02 28.40 -13.65
N LEU A 992 7.19 28.89 -13.19
CA LEU A 992 8.42 29.03 -13.99
C LEU A 992 8.99 27.71 -14.54
N GLY A 993 8.60 26.56 -13.99
CA GLY A 993 8.90 25.22 -14.50
C GLY A 993 10.32 24.71 -14.18
N THR A 994 11.35 25.54 -14.30
CA THR A 994 12.75 25.11 -14.09
C THR A 994 13.38 25.76 -12.86
N GLY A 995 14.22 25.00 -12.15
CA GLY A 995 14.91 25.48 -10.96
C GLY A 995 15.86 26.64 -11.28
N THR A 996 16.42 26.66 -12.49
CA THR A 996 17.28 27.77 -12.95
C THR A 996 16.50 29.08 -13.04
N GLU A 997 15.29 29.06 -13.60
CA GLU A 997 14.48 30.29 -13.69
C GLU A 997 13.95 30.71 -12.32
N VAL A 998 13.60 29.76 -11.45
CA VAL A 998 13.24 30.06 -10.06
C VAL A 998 14.39 30.78 -9.35
N ILE A 999 15.62 30.23 -9.40
CA ILE A 999 16.79 30.81 -8.73
C ILE A 999 17.13 32.22 -9.23
N LYS A 1000 16.92 32.51 -10.52
CA LYS A 1000 17.19 33.84 -11.11
C LYS A 1000 16.15 34.89 -10.74
N ARG A 1001 14.93 34.47 -10.38
CA ARG A 1001 13.75 35.35 -10.34
C ARG A 1001 13.13 35.48 -8.97
N VAL A 1002 13.15 34.41 -8.17
CA VAL A 1002 12.46 34.34 -6.89
C VAL A 1002 13.40 34.80 -5.77
N ALA A 1003 12.90 35.68 -4.90
CA ALA A 1003 13.59 36.12 -3.68
C ALA A 1003 12.59 36.32 -2.54
N PHE A 1004 13.10 36.32 -1.30
CA PHE A 1004 12.32 36.59 -0.08
C PHE A 1004 12.90 37.81 0.65
N HIS A 1005 12.03 38.68 1.20
CA HIS A 1005 12.46 39.98 1.77
C HIS A 1005 12.28 40.12 3.28
N ASN A 1006 11.22 39.57 3.86
CA ASN A 1006 11.03 39.53 5.31
C ASN A 1006 11.77 38.31 5.89
N THR A 1007 13.10 38.34 5.90
CA THR A 1007 14.01 37.26 6.33
C THR A 1007 14.95 37.69 7.46
N GLY A 1008 15.81 36.80 7.93
CA GLY A 1008 16.79 37.11 8.96
C GLY A 1008 16.23 37.18 10.39
N VAL A 1009 17.07 37.60 11.33
CA VAL A 1009 16.77 37.63 12.77
C VAL A 1009 15.69 38.64 13.17
N ASP A 1010 15.55 39.70 12.36
CA ASP A 1010 14.62 40.82 12.59
C ASP A 1010 13.31 40.69 11.82
N GLN A 1011 13.08 39.55 11.15
CA GLN A 1011 11.85 39.32 10.39
C GLN A 1011 10.60 39.45 11.27
N GLN A 1012 9.52 39.99 10.68
CA GLN A 1012 8.19 39.98 11.29
C GLN A 1012 7.65 38.54 11.27
N PRO A 1013 7.46 37.87 12.42
CA PRO A 1013 7.01 36.48 12.44
C PRO A 1013 5.63 36.31 11.79
N GLY A 1014 5.42 35.22 11.07
CA GLY A 1014 4.17 34.92 10.36
C GLY A 1014 3.93 35.71 9.08
N LEU A 1015 4.89 36.49 8.60
CA LEU A 1015 4.81 37.22 7.32
C LEU A 1015 5.81 36.67 6.30
N ILE A 1016 5.32 36.25 5.13
CA ILE A 1016 6.16 35.90 3.98
C ILE A 1016 5.99 36.97 2.91
N ILE A 1017 7.10 37.45 2.36
CA ILE A 1017 7.15 38.37 1.21
C ILE A 1017 8.03 37.72 0.14
N MET A 1018 7.40 37.11 -0.87
CA MET A 1018 8.07 36.47 -2.01
C MET A 1018 7.98 37.40 -3.22
N SER A 1019 9.10 37.78 -3.82
CA SER A 1019 9.11 38.51 -5.09
C SER A 1019 9.48 37.61 -6.25
N ILE A 1020 8.96 37.91 -7.45
CA ILE A 1020 9.32 37.24 -8.70
C ILE A 1020 9.68 38.29 -9.75
N ASN A 1021 10.94 38.25 -10.21
CA ASN A 1021 11.45 39.21 -11.18
C ASN A 1021 11.06 38.86 -12.63
N ASN A 1022 10.58 39.86 -13.36
CA ASN A 1022 10.47 39.83 -14.81
C ASN A 1022 11.01 41.10 -15.46
N GLY A 1023 11.97 41.78 -14.83
CA GLY A 1023 12.60 42.99 -15.34
C GLY A 1023 13.67 42.76 -16.40
N GLN A 1024 14.36 43.84 -16.80
CA GLN A 1024 15.47 43.81 -17.76
C GLN A 1024 16.59 42.82 -17.36
N GLY A 1025 17.31 42.31 -18.36
CA GLY A 1025 18.40 41.34 -18.16
C GLY A 1025 17.96 39.88 -18.09
N LEU A 1026 16.64 39.61 -18.08
CA LEU A 1026 16.05 38.28 -18.12
C LEU A 1026 15.20 38.07 -19.37
N GLN A 1027 14.94 36.81 -19.74
CA GLN A 1027 13.90 36.52 -20.73
C GLN A 1027 12.55 37.07 -20.25
N ASP A 1028 11.78 37.64 -21.15
CA ASP A 1028 10.43 38.12 -20.84
C ASP A 1028 9.44 36.96 -20.84
N ILE A 1029 8.93 36.59 -19.66
CA ILE A 1029 7.99 35.47 -19.48
C ILE A 1029 6.54 35.98 -19.42
N ASP A 1030 6.34 37.21 -18.95
CA ASP A 1030 5.04 37.87 -18.91
C ASP A 1030 5.15 39.29 -19.49
N SER A 1031 4.62 39.49 -20.69
CA SER A 1031 4.71 40.79 -21.36
C SER A 1031 3.93 41.91 -20.67
N THR A 1032 3.07 41.57 -19.71
CA THR A 1032 2.20 42.53 -19.00
C THR A 1032 2.79 42.99 -17.67
N LEU A 1033 3.80 42.28 -17.13
CA LEU A 1033 4.37 42.55 -15.80
C LEU A 1033 5.89 42.68 -15.85
N ASP A 1034 6.43 43.57 -15.02
CA ASP A 1034 7.88 43.68 -14.78
C ASP A 1034 8.32 42.96 -13.50
N ALA A 1035 7.41 42.80 -12.53
CA ALA A 1035 7.66 42.04 -11.31
C ALA A 1035 6.33 41.69 -10.62
N MET A 1036 6.40 40.75 -9.68
CA MET A 1036 5.31 40.37 -8.80
C MET A 1036 5.80 40.24 -7.36
N VAL A 1037 4.91 40.51 -6.40
CA VAL A 1037 5.10 40.19 -4.98
C VAL A 1037 3.91 39.40 -4.47
N ILE A 1038 4.17 38.23 -3.89
CA ILE A 1038 3.21 37.42 -3.14
C ILE A 1038 3.51 37.62 -1.66
N ALA A 1039 2.55 38.22 -0.95
CA ALA A 1039 2.64 38.47 0.48
C ALA A 1039 1.63 37.60 1.22
N ILE A 1040 2.09 36.76 2.16
CA ILE A 1040 1.21 35.93 2.99
C ILE A 1040 1.35 36.39 4.43
N ASN A 1041 0.29 37.02 4.96
CA ASN A 1041 0.21 37.40 6.37
C ASN A 1041 -0.60 36.35 7.13
N ALA A 1042 0.10 35.46 7.84
CA ALA A 1042 -0.45 34.43 8.71
C ALA A 1042 -0.49 34.88 10.18
N THR A 1043 -0.95 36.12 10.42
CA THR A 1043 -1.02 36.71 11.76
C THR A 1043 -2.40 37.36 12.01
N PRO A 1044 -2.82 37.53 13.27
CA PRO A 1044 -4.07 38.21 13.62
C PRO A 1044 -4.00 39.73 13.47
N GLU A 1045 -2.87 40.28 13.01
CA GLU A 1045 -2.63 41.72 12.91
C GLU A 1045 -2.47 42.15 11.45
N ILE A 1046 -2.78 43.42 11.16
CA ILE A 1046 -2.38 44.04 9.89
C ILE A 1046 -0.85 44.18 9.89
N LYS A 1047 -0.20 43.73 8.82
CA LYS A 1047 1.23 43.92 8.62
C LYS A 1047 1.50 44.96 7.55
N THR A 1048 2.61 45.67 7.71
CA THR A 1048 3.14 46.57 6.69
C THR A 1048 4.57 46.19 6.37
N PHE A 1049 4.95 46.28 5.09
CA PHE A 1049 6.28 45.93 4.64
C PHE A 1049 6.71 46.88 3.53
N ASP A 1050 7.87 47.53 3.69
CA ASP A 1050 8.48 48.35 2.66
C ASP A 1050 9.25 47.44 1.69
N ILE A 1051 8.76 47.29 0.46
CA ILE A 1051 9.40 46.43 -0.55
C ILE A 1051 10.62 47.10 -1.22
N GLY A 1052 10.88 48.38 -0.93
CA GLY A 1052 12.00 49.15 -1.48
C GLY A 1052 11.80 49.66 -2.91
N PHE A 1053 10.70 49.31 -3.57
CA PHE A 1053 10.39 49.67 -4.95
C PHE A 1053 8.95 50.17 -5.07
N SER A 1054 8.73 51.20 -5.89
CA SER A 1054 7.41 51.73 -6.21
C SER A 1054 6.86 51.14 -7.51
N GLY A 1055 5.57 51.40 -7.80
CA GLY A 1055 4.92 50.96 -9.04
C GLY A 1055 4.15 49.64 -8.90
N PHE A 1056 4.00 49.13 -7.68
CA PHE A 1056 3.12 48.00 -7.39
C PHE A 1056 1.66 48.43 -7.24
N GLU A 1057 0.76 47.58 -7.70
CA GLU A 1057 -0.66 47.63 -7.40
C GLU A 1057 -1.16 46.25 -6.93
N LEU A 1058 -2.30 46.22 -6.25
CA LEU A 1058 -2.96 44.94 -5.93
C LEU A 1058 -3.42 44.28 -7.24
N SER A 1059 -3.21 42.97 -7.39
CA SER A 1059 -3.70 42.22 -8.53
C SER A 1059 -5.20 42.45 -8.75
N ASN A 1060 -5.58 42.70 -10.00
CA ASN A 1060 -6.98 42.82 -10.42
C ASN A 1060 -7.64 41.45 -10.71
N GLN A 1061 -6.96 40.35 -10.42
CA GLN A 1061 -7.45 38.99 -10.72
C GLN A 1061 -8.32 38.40 -9.60
N TYR A 1062 -8.35 39.00 -8.40
CA TYR A 1062 -9.27 38.60 -7.34
C TYR A 1062 -10.73 38.79 -7.75
N ARG A 1063 -11.58 37.80 -7.46
CA ARG A 1063 -13.02 37.80 -7.70
C ARG A 1063 -13.82 37.77 -6.39
N SER A 1064 -13.18 37.45 -5.28
CA SER A 1064 -13.76 37.45 -3.94
C SER A 1064 -13.18 38.56 -3.06
N ASP A 1065 -13.47 38.52 -1.76
CA ASP A 1065 -12.91 39.43 -0.76
C ASP A 1065 -11.64 38.90 -0.06
N LEU A 1066 -10.97 37.90 -0.65
CA LEU A 1066 -9.77 37.26 -0.08
C LEU A 1066 -8.69 38.29 0.30
N ALA A 1067 -8.34 39.19 -0.62
CA ALA A 1067 -7.34 40.25 -0.40
C ALA A 1067 -7.95 41.60 0.01
N LYS A 1068 -9.20 41.63 0.50
CA LYS A 1068 -9.89 42.87 0.85
C LYS A 1068 -9.13 43.64 1.93
N GLY A 1069 -8.77 44.88 1.61
CA GLY A 1069 -8.02 45.78 2.49
C GLY A 1069 -6.51 45.77 2.24
N ALA A 1070 -6.00 44.84 1.41
CA ALA A 1070 -4.63 44.91 0.91
C ALA A 1070 -4.47 46.13 0.00
N LYS A 1071 -3.36 46.86 0.16
CA LYS A 1071 -3.10 48.08 -0.61
C LYS A 1071 -1.61 48.41 -0.67
N VAL A 1072 -1.25 49.26 -1.62
CA VAL A 1072 0.09 49.80 -1.80
C VAL A 1072 0.05 51.31 -1.61
N ASP A 1073 0.99 51.87 -0.85
CA ASP A 1073 1.25 53.31 -0.75
C ASP A 1073 2.74 53.58 -1.01
N GLY A 1074 3.07 54.02 -2.23
CA GLY A 1074 4.44 54.15 -2.69
C GLY A 1074 5.14 52.78 -2.79
N ASN A 1075 6.03 52.50 -1.84
CA ASN A 1075 6.77 51.25 -1.65
C ASN A 1075 6.24 50.41 -0.46
N LEU A 1076 5.26 50.93 0.29
CA LEU A 1076 4.72 50.26 1.46
C LEU A 1076 3.53 49.37 1.09
N LEU A 1077 3.68 48.06 1.31
CA LEU A 1077 2.60 47.08 1.19
C LEU A 1077 1.86 47.01 2.53
N THR A 1078 0.54 47.14 2.54
CA THR A 1078 -0.32 46.84 3.69
C THR A 1078 -1.07 45.55 3.45
N ILE A 1079 -0.92 44.58 4.35
CA ILE A 1079 -1.54 43.25 4.24
C ILE A 1079 -2.41 43.03 5.49
N PRO A 1080 -3.74 42.87 5.34
CA PRO A 1080 -4.64 42.58 6.45
C PRO A 1080 -4.30 41.28 7.16
N ALA A 1081 -4.83 41.09 8.37
CA ALA A 1081 -4.71 39.84 9.12
C ALA A 1081 -5.18 38.64 8.28
N TRP A 1082 -4.52 37.49 8.42
CA TRP A 1082 -4.87 36.23 7.74
C TRP A 1082 -5.21 36.41 6.26
N THR A 1083 -4.30 37.02 5.51
CA THR A 1083 -4.53 37.40 4.11
C THR A 1083 -3.34 37.04 3.22
N PRO A 1084 -3.54 36.23 2.17
CA PRO A 1084 -2.63 36.13 1.04
C PRO A 1084 -2.96 37.22 -0.01
N ALA A 1085 -2.02 38.11 -0.27
CA ALA A 1085 -2.14 39.23 -1.21
C ALA A 1085 -1.09 39.14 -2.33
N VAL A 1086 -1.53 39.22 -3.58
CA VAL A 1086 -0.67 39.29 -4.77
C VAL A 1086 -0.66 40.72 -5.27
N PHE A 1087 0.52 41.33 -5.25
CA PHE A 1087 0.79 42.64 -5.83
C PHE A 1087 1.59 42.45 -7.11
N VAL A 1088 1.29 43.26 -8.13
CA VAL A 1088 1.96 43.21 -9.43
C VAL A 1088 2.55 44.56 -9.77
N MET A 1089 3.65 44.57 -10.51
CA MET A 1089 4.21 45.76 -11.12
C MET A 1089 3.85 45.74 -12.61
N PRO A 1090 2.77 46.41 -13.03
CA PRO A 1090 2.33 46.39 -14.41
C PRO A 1090 3.38 47.03 -15.31
N ARG A 1091 3.58 46.45 -16.48
CA ARG A 1091 4.44 47.03 -17.49
C ARG A 1091 3.77 48.28 -18.07
N THR A 1092 4.53 49.36 -18.13
CA THR A 1092 4.14 50.57 -18.85
C THR A 1092 4.64 50.50 -20.30
N ASN A 1093 5.18 51.58 -20.87
CA ASN A 1093 5.67 51.56 -22.26
C ASN A 1093 7.02 50.86 -22.40
N GLU A 1094 7.87 50.89 -21.37
CA GLU A 1094 9.19 50.25 -21.36
C GLU A 1094 9.29 49.29 -20.18
N ARG A 1095 9.93 48.14 -20.40
CA ARG A 1095 10.23 47.15 -19.35
C ARG A 1095 11.22 47.75 -18.37
N SER A 1096 10.85 47.84 -17.10
CA SER A 1096 11.71 48.35 -16.02
C SER A 1096 12.74 47.32 -15.54
N GLN A 1097 13.54 47.67 -14.54
CA GLN A 1097 14.48 46.73 -13.90
C GLN A 1097 13.77 45.63 -13.09
N GLY A 1098 12.47 45.76 -12.81
CA GLY A 1098 11.73 44.83 -11.96
C GLY A 1098 12.30 44.77 -10.54
N LEU A 1099 12.35 43.57 -9.97
CA LEU A 1099 12.90 43.27 -8.64
C LEU A 1099 14.07 42.29 -8.77
N PRO A 1100 15.28 42.75 -9.13
CA PRO A 1100 16.42 41.85 -9.30
C PRO A 1100 16.77 41.11 -8.00
N VAL A 1101 17.08 39.82 -8.10
CA VAL A 1101 17.53 39.02 -6.97
C VAL A 1101 18.94 39.47 -6.57
N SER A 1102 19.11 39.92 -5.32
CA SER A 1102 20.43 40.20 -4.75
C SER A 1102 21.07 38.88 -4.29
N HIS A 1103 22.19 38.50 -4.90
CA HIS A 1103 22.98 37.32 -4.52
C HIS A 1103 24.02 37.63 -3.46
#